data_AF-A0A7R9LLU8-F1
#
_entry.id   AF-A0A7R9LLU8-F1
#
_cell.length_a   1.000
_cell.length_b   1.000
_cell.length_c   1.000
_cell.angle_alpha   90.00
_cell.angle_beta   90.00
_cell.angle_gamma   90.00
#
_symmetry.space_group_name_H-M   'P 1'
#
loop_
_entity.id
_entity.type
_entity.pdbx_description
1 polymer ?
#
loop_
_entity_poly.entity_id
_entity_poly.type
_entity_poly.pdbx_seq_one_letter_code
_entity_poly.pdbx_strand_id
1 'polypeptide(L)'
;MPLQTTPMASPTEEQQEKLLDESLGIVKVQSFQMKCCLDKGKLMEALKHASNMLSELRTSLLSPKSYYELYMSVTDQLRHLEMYLLDEFQRGRKMADLYELVQYAGNIIPRLYLLITVGLVYMKTTPGCRKDILKDLVEMCRGVQHPLRGLFLRNYLLQSCRNVLPDVTEDVVLSSGDPKEDKPGCVQDSIDFILLNFAEMNKLWVRMQHIGHTRDKDRREKERLELRLLVGTNLVRLSQLESVDLEVYKKVVLPGILEQVVSCRDSIAQEYLMECLIQVFPDEFHLATLQPFLNSCAQLTQNVNVKNIIIALIDRLAMSKDIELPHDLFDIFAKQISQIIQTRTDISLEDIFFKLPFNYGSSNGVTGLSPIKMSLKLSAYKDLLKETAAHDLHKEVTLSLINSALENNAEEAVEESDRLTLEEMEVFLSQICDPLINGKNSGIDIDENDEDFIDEQLLLSRFIHFLFLPQSLQNSTQLDNYYLLLSSARKILSSGGPKRIRYTYPSLVFEALKLALKYSAEGDSSEDRDPKWEKKCQKIFQFVNQTIGSLMKESNCSELCLKLFLQSAQNAAKTKVDNRETIAYEFISQAFSIYEEEINDFKSQLFCLLLIISTVKEIKFEIEDNYSPLKSQCCLNGAKLVKKSDQIRAILAASLLFVDYENNTIESDLMKCIKKCYKIASNVLDIELQLQLYVEILSHLTLLLRFNDKDIEELCRQLVEKIDEQSKETALSELIQRQYSNNISLLKHKNIVKSSD
;
A
#
# COMPACT_ATOMS: atom_id res chain seq x y z
N MET A 1 -42.64 -36.37 -37.11
CA MET A 1 -41.95 -35.42 -38.02
C MET A 1 -41.65 -34.16 -37.23
N PRO A 2 -40.38 -33.78 -37.05
CA PRO A 2 -40.05 -32.51 -36.39
C PRO A 2 -40.29 -31.37 -37.39
N LEU A 3 -41.13 -30.41 -37.01
CA LEU A 3 -41.28 -29.14 -37.71
C LEU A 3 -39.92 -28.44 -37.68
N GLN A 4 -39.24 -28.37 -38.82
CA GLN A 4 -38.12 -27.47 -39.06
C GLN A 4 -38.62 -26.04 -38.88
N THR A 5 -38.33 -25.44 -37.72
CA THR A 5 -38.37 -23.99 -37.55
C THR A 5 -37.15 -23.43 -38.26
N THR A 6 -37.38 -22.70 -39.36
CA THR A 6 -36.37 -21.90 -40.07
C THR A 6 -35.70 -20.89 -39.13
N PRO A 7 -34.44 -20.50 -39.40
CA PRO A 7 -33.62 -19.77 -38.45
C PRO A 7 -34.05 -18.30 -38.41
N MET A 8 -34.78 -17.88 -37.39
CA MET A 8 -34.91 -16.46 -37.09
C MET A 8 -33.60 -15.98 -36.48
N ALA A 9 -32.95 -15.03 -37.17
CA ALA A 9 -31.91 -14.22 -36.58
C ALA A 9 -32.42 -13.63 -35.25
N SER A 10 -31.55 -13.55 -34.25
CA SER A 10 -31.87 -12.89 -32.99
C SER A 10 -32.39 -11.47 -33.27
N PRO A 11 -33.52 -11.06 -32.67
CA PRO A 11 -34.12 -9.76 -32.93
C PRO A 11 -33.14 -8.63 -32.63
N THR A 12 -33.04 -7.65 -33.53
CA THR A 12 -32.27 -6.42 -33.32
C THR A 12 -32.83 -5.61 -32.14
N GLU A 13 -32.04 -4.69 -31.57
CA GLU A 13 -32.48 -3.86 -30.43
C GLU A 13 -33.79 -3.12 -30.72
N GLU A 14 -33.95 -2.54 -31.91
CA GLU A 14 -35.22 -1.91 -32.33
C GLU A 14 -36.42 -2.87 -32.40
N GLN A 15 -36.19 -4.15 -32.68
CA GLN A 15 -37.24 -5.17 -32.68
C GLN A 15 -37.60 -5.59 -31.25
N GLN A 16 -36.62 -5.60 -30.33
CA GLN A 16 -36.87 -5.84 -28.91
C GLN A 16 -37.71 -4.73 -28.28
N GLU A 17 -37.42 -3.47 -28.60
CA GLU A 17 -38.20 -2.32 -28.11
C GLU A 17 -39.65 -2.37 -28.59
N LYS A 18 -39.89 -2.66 -29.87
CA LYS A 18 -41.25 -2.80 -30.41
C LYS A 18 -42.05 -3.91 -29.73
N LEU A 19 -41.44 -5.09 -29.56
CA LEU A 19 -42.09 -6.21 -28.86
C LEU A 19 -42.40 -5.88 -27.40
N LEU A 20 -41.52 -5.14 -26.74
CA LEU A 20 -41.72 -4.68 -25.38
C LEU A 20 -42.87 -3.66 -25.29
N ASP A 21 -42.90 -2.67 -26.18
CA ASP A 21 -43.95 -1.64 -26.21
C ASP A 21 -45.33 -2.23 -26.48
N GLU A 22 -45.44 -3.20 -27.39
CA GLU A 22 -46.69 -3.94 -27.64
C GLU A 22 -47.17 -4.65 -26.37
N SER A 23 -46.26 -5.38 -25.71
CA SER A 23 -46.57 -6.11 -24.47
C SER A 23 -46.99 -5.14 -23.35
N LEU A 24 -46.26 -4.03 -23.17
CA LEU A 24 -46.59 -2.99 -22.20
C LEU A 24 -47.91 -2.28 -22.51
N GLY A 25 -48.24 -2.09 -23.78
CA GLY A 25 -49.53 -1.57 -24.23
C GLY A 25 -50.69 -2.46 -23.78
N ILE A 26 -50.55 -3.78 -23.97
CA ILE A 26 -51.55 -4.75 -23.50
C ILE A 26 -51.67 -4.73 -21.97
N VAL A 27 -50.54 -4.70 -21.25
CA VAL A 27 -50.52 -4.62 -19.78
C VAL A 27 -51.24 -3.36 -19.28
N LYS A 28 -51.03 -2.20 -19.90
CA LYS A 28 -51.74 -0.95 -19.55
C LYS A 28 -53.24 -1.07 -19.76
N VAL A 29 -53.69 -1.63 -20.89
CA VAL A 29 -55.12 -1.80 -21.18
C VAL A 29 -55.78 -2.76 -20.19
N GLN A 30 -55.17 -3.93 -19.96
CA GLN A 30 -55.73 -4.95 -19.07
C GLN A 30 -55.69 -4.51 -17.59
N SER A 31 -54.63 -3.84 -17.14
CA SER A 31 -54.55 -3.32 -15.77
C SER A 31 -55.55 -2.20 -15.50
N PHE A 32 -55.82 -1.32 -16.47
CA PHE A 32 -56.87 -0.31 -16.36
C PHE A 32 -58.26 -0.94 -16.22
N GLN A 33 -58.56 -1.96 -17.03
CA GLN A 33 -59.81 -2.71 -16.94
C GLN A 33 -59.93 -3.47 -15.62
N MET A 34 -58.83 -4.07 -15.14
CA MET A 34 -58.75 -4.72 -13.84
C MET A 34 -59.12 -3.73 -12.72
N LYS A 35 -58.49 -2.54 -12.66
CA LYS A 35 -58.78 -1.51 -11.64
C LYS A 35 -60.25 -1.06 -11.69
N CYS A 36 -60.77 -0.78 -12.89
CA CYS A 36 -62.18 -0.44 -13.07
C CYS A 36 -63.15 -1.53 -12.56
N CYS A 37 -62.80 -2.81 -12.73
CA CYS A 37 -63.60 -3.92 -12.22
C CYS A 37 -63.50 -4.05 -10.69
N LEU A 38 -62.32 -3.79 -10.11
CA LEU A 38 -62.13 -3.75 -8.66
C LEU A 38 -62.96 -2.64 -8.01
N ASP A 39 -62.96 -1.43 -8.58
CA ASP A 39 -63.79 -0.30 -8.09
C ASP A 39 -65.29 -0.62 -8.10
N LYS A 40 -65.72 -1.45 -9.07
CA LYS A 40 -67.11 -1.92 -9.20
C LYS A 40 -67.43 -3.13 -8.33
N GLY A 41 -66.48 -3.63 -7.54
CA GLY A 41 -66.64 -4.82 -6.69
C GLY A 41 -66.72 -6.15 -7.45
N LYS A 42 -66.35 -6.18 -8.74
CA LYS A 42 -66.43 -7.36 -9.60
C LYS A 42 -65.10 -8.13 -9.62
N LEU A 43 -64.82 -8.86 -8.53
CA LEU A 43 -63.53 -9.53 -8.34
C LEU A 43 -63.21 -10.58 -9.42
N MET A 44 -64.17 -11.41 -9.84
CA MET A 44 -63.91 -12.47 -10.84
C MET A 44 -63.58 -11.90 -12.22
N GLU A 45 -64.25 -10.82 -12.63
CA GLU A 45 -63.91 -10.11 -13.87
C GLU A 45 -62.52 -9.46 -13.77
N ALA A 46 -62.19 -8.87 -12.60
CA ALA A 46 -60.87 -8.32 -12.35
C ALA A 46 -59.76 -9.40 -12.43
N LEU A 47 -59.97 -10.58 -11.84
CA LEU A 47 -59.03 -11.70 -11.93
C LEU A 47 -58.85 -12.22 -13.36
N LYS A 48 -59.90 -12.17 -14.19
CA LYS A 48 -59.79 -12.50 -15.63
C LYS A 48 -58.90 -11.49 -16.36
N HIS A 49 -59.09 -10.19 -16.12
CA HIS A 49 -58.22 -9.14 -16.68
C HIS A 49 -56.78 -9.25 -16.16
N ALA A 50 -56.59 -9.57 -14.87
CA ALA A 50 -55.28 -9.85 -14.30
C ALA A 50 -54.62 -11.08 -14.95
N SER A 51 -55.38 -12.15 -15.20
CA SER A 51 -54.86 -13.34 -15.88
C SER A 51 -54.47 -13.06 -17.34
N ASN A 52 -55.21 -12.18 -18.04
CA ASN A 52 -54.86 -11.76 -19.39
C ASN A 52 -53.58 -10.91 -19.38
N MET A 53 -53.46 -9.96 -18.45
CA MET A 53 -52.24 -9.18 -18.24
C MET A 53 -51.02 -10.09 -17.97
N LEU A 54 -51.17 -11.06 -17.07
CA LEU A 54 -50.10 -12.01 -16.73
C LEU A 54 -49.76 -12.98 -17.87
N SER A 55 -50.62 -13.10 -18.88
CA SER A 55 -50.32 -13.94 -20.03
C SER A 55 -49.19 -13.37 -20.89
N GLU A 56 -48.92 -12.06 -20.83
CA GLU A 56 -47.77 -11.43 -21.50
C GLU A 56 -46.42 -11.92 -20.95
N LEU A 57 -46.35 -12.27 -19.66
CA LEU A 57 -45.14 -12.86 -19.04
C LEU A 57 -44.81 -14.27 -19.58
N ARG A 58 -45.67 -14.85 -20.42
CA ARG A 58 -45.42 -16.12 -21.12
C ARG A 58 -44.60 -15.95 -22.39
N THR A 59 -44.18 -14.76 -22.76
CA THR A 59 -43.27 -14.58 -23.91
C THR A 59 -41.90 -15.23 -23.66
N SER A 60 -41.26 -15.68 -24.74
CA SER A 60 -39.83 -16.07 -24.78
C SER A 60 -39.04 -15.23 -25.79
N LEU A 61 -39.69 -14.24 -26.40
CA LEU A 61 -39.08 -13.42 -27.45
C LEU A 61 -38.29 -12.23 -26.89
N LEU A 62 -38.52 -11.88 -25.62
CA LEU A 62 -37.86 -10.76 -24.96
C LEU A 62 -36.50 -11.17 -24.38
N SER A 63 -35.54 -10.26 -24.47
CA SER A 63 -34.28 -10.30 -23.74
C SER A 63 -34.52 -10.23 -22.22
N PRO A 64 -33.58 -10.68 -21.39
CA PRO A 64 -33.72 -10.58 -19.93
C PRO A 64 -33.98 -9.17 -19.41
N LYS A 65 -33.35 -8.16 -20.01
CA LYS A 65 -33.54 -6.75 -19.65
C LYS A 65 -34.95 -6.26 -19.99
N SER A 66 -35.41 -6.49 -21.22
CA SER A 66 -36.78 -6.12 -21.63
C SER A 66 -37.83 -6.91 -20.83
N TYR A 67 -37.56 -8.18 -20.51
CA TYR A 67 -38.42 -8.99 -19.66
C TYR A 67 -38.48 -8.46 -18.22
N TYR A 68 -37.35 -7.96 -17.67
CA TYR A 68 -37.31 -7.30 -16.37
C TYR A 68 -38.22 -6.07 -16.33
N GLU A 69 -38.19 -5.23 -17.37
CA GLU A 69 -39.06 -4.04 -17.45
C GLU A 69 -40.54 -4.41 -17.51
N LEU A 70 -40.90 -5.40 -18.33
CA LEU A 70 -42.26 -5.95 -18.38
C LEU A 70 -42.68 -6.53 -17.02
N TYR A 71 -41.79 -7.28 -16.36
CA TYR A 71 -42.01 -7.84 -15.04
C TYR A 71 -42.27 -6.77 -13.98
N MET A 72 -41.47 -5.69 -13.96
CA MET A 72 -41.65 -4.59 -13.02
C MET A 72 -43.00 -3.89 -13.22
N SER A 73 -43.39 -3.64 -14.47
CA SER A 73 -44.70 -3.07 -14.80
C SER A 73 -45.85 -3.97 -14.33
N VAL A 74 -45.81 -5.27 -14.61
CA VAL A 74 -46.85 -6.22 -14.23
C VAL A 74 -46.95 -6.39 -12.71
N THR A 75 -45.81 -6.53 -12.02
CA THR A 75 -45.79 -6.70 -10.56
C THR A 75 -46.28 -5.46 -9.81
N ASP A 76 -46.02 -4.26 -10.32
CA ASP A 76 -46.62 -3.03 -9.78
C ASP A 76 -48.15 -3.05 -9.90
N GLN A 77 -48.69 -3.51 -11.03
CA GLN A 77 -50.14 -3.68 -11.18
C GLN A 77 -50.71 -4.74 -10.24
N LEU A 78 -50.00 -5.84 -10.00
CA LEU A 78 -50.42 -6.86 -9.03
C LEU A 78 -50.44 -6.36 -7.59
N ARG A 79 -49.59 -5.40 -7.21
CA ARG A 79 -49.65 -4.79 -5.85
C ARG A 79 -50.97 -4.10 -5.59
N HIS A 80 -51.57 -3.45 -6.60
CA HIS A 80 -52.91 -2.88 -6.46
C HIS A 80 -53.97 -3.95 -6.20
N LEU A 81 -53.87 -5.10 -6.87
CA LEU A 81 -54.76 -6.24 -6.63
C LEU A 81 -54.53 -6.83 -5.22
N GLU A 82 -53.28 -6.96 -4.78
CA GLU A 82 -52.92 -7.39 -3.43
C GLU A 82 -53.54 -6.48 -2.36
N MET A 83 -53.35 -5.17 -2.47
CA MET A 83 -53.89 -4.18 -1.53
C MET A 83 -55.41 -4.25 -1.46
N TYR A 84 -56.08 -4.30 -2.60
CA TYR A 84 -57.53 -4.45 -2.65
C TYR A 84 -57.99 -5.73 -1.92
N LEU A 85 -57.33 -6.87 -2.18
CA LEU A 85 -57.67 -8.12 -1.51
C LEU A 85 -57.44 -8.05 0.00
N LEU A 86 -56.36 -7.42 0.47
CA LEU A 86 -56.10 -7.23 1.90
C LEU A 86 -57.20 -6.42 2.58
N ASP A 87 -57.61 -5.29 1.99
CA ASP A 87 -58.67 -4.44 2.52
C ASP A 87 -60.01 -5.18 2.61
N GLU A 88 -60.32 -5.99 1.60
CA GLU A 88 -61.55 -6.78 1.54
C GLU A 88 -61.61 -7.89 2.59
N PHE A 89 -60.48 -8.56 2.83
CA PHE A 89 -60.38 -9.56 3.90
C PHE A 89 -60.44 -8.93 5.30
N GLN A 90 -59.82 -7.76 5.50
CA GLN A 90 -59.91 -7.02 6.77
C GLN A 90 -61.34 -6.54 7.07
N ARG A 91 -62.12 -6.21 6.04
CA ARG A 91 -63.56 -5.89 6.15
C ARG A 91 -64.45 -7.09 6.49
N GLY A 92 -63.86 -8.28 6.73
CA GLY A 92 -64.57 -9.47 7.18
C GLY A 92 -65.26 -10.28 6.07
N ARG A 93 -65.06 -9.91 4.78
CA ARG A 93 -65.49 -10.74 3.65
C ARG A 93 -64.55 -11.91 3.49
N LYS A 94 -64.79 -12.99 4.24
CA LYS A 94 -64.10 -14.26 4.05
C LYS A 94 -64.53 -14.84 2.70
N MET A 95 -63.75 -14.57 1.66
CA MET A 95 -63.89 -15.21 0.36
C MET A 95 -63.39 -16.66 0.52
N ALA A 96 -64.28 -17.55 0.96
CA ALA A 96 -63.99 -18.98 1.00
C ALA A 96 -63.53 -19.42 -0.40
N ASP A 97 -62.50 -20.27 -0.44
CA ASP A 97 -61.98 -20.91 -1.64
C ASP A 97 -61.27 -19.99 -2.65
N LEU A 98 -60.91 -18.74 -2.31
CA LEU A 98 -60.17 -17.87 -3.25
C LEU A 98 -58.80 -18.46 -3.64
N TYR A 99 -58.14 -19.15 -2.70
CA TYR A 99 -56.88 -19.87 -2.97
C TYR A 99 -57.06 -21.02 -3.98
N GLU A 100 -58.22 -21.66 -4.02
CA GLU A 100 -58.57 -22.68 -5.00
C GLU A 100 -59.03 -22.05 -6.33
N LEU A 101 -59.84 -20.99 -6.27
CA LEU A 101 -60.43 -20.34 -7.43
C LEU A 101 -59.38 -19.81 -8.42
N VAL A 102 -58.29 -19.24 -7.91
CA VAL A 102 -57.19 -18.77 -8.77
C VAL A 102 -56.43 -19.91 -9.46
N GLN A 103 -56.54 -21.14 -8.94
CA GLN A 103 -55.92 -22.33 -9.55
C GLN A 103 -56.63 -22.79 -10.82
N TYR A 104 -57.90 -22.41 -11.03
CA TYR A 104 -58.63 -22.70 -12.26
C TYR A 104 -58.11 -21.94 -13.49
N ALA A 105 -57.21 -20.98 -13.32
CA ALA A 105 -56.55 -20.32 -14.44
C ALA A 105 -55.79 -21.35 -15.31
N GLY A 106 -56.16 -21.50 -16.58
CA GLY A 106 -55.65 -22.58 -17.44
C GLY A 106 -54.13 -22.54 -17.68
N ASN A 107 -53.53 -21.36 -17.73
CA ASN A 107 -52.08 -21.18 -17.94
C ASN A 107 -51.32 -21.10 -16.61
N ILE A 108 -50.20 -21.83 -16.51
CA ILE A 108 -49.41 -21.94 -15.27
C ILE A 108 -48.82 -20.61 -14.77
N ILE A 109 -48.36 -19.72 -15.66
CA ILE A 109 -47.75 -18.44 -15.24
C ILE A 109 -48.80 -17.53 -14.58
N PRO A 110 -49.92 -17.15 -15.24
CA PRO A 110 -51.00 -16.43 -14.57
C PRO A 110 -51.47 -17.09 -13.28
N ARG A 111 -51.61 -18.42 -13.29
CA ARG A 111 -52.03 -19.20 -12.12
C ARG A 111 -51.12 -18.97 -10.92
N LEU A 112 -49.82 -19.15 -11.08
CA LEU A 112 -48.87 -19.07 -9.97
C LEU A 112 -48.68 -17.63 -9.45
N TYR A 113 -48.68 -16.61 -10.32
CA TYR A 113 -48.62 -15.22 -9.86
C TYR A 113 -49.86 -14.82 -9.05
N LEU A 114 -51.06 -15.22 -9.50
CA LEU A 114 -52.30 -15.00 -8.75
C LEU A 114 -52.32 -15.82 -7.46
N LEU A 115 -51.84 -17.07 -7.50
CA LEU A 115 -51.75 -17.95 -6.33
C LEU A 115 -50.80 -17.38 -5.27
N ILE A 116 -49.65 -16.83 -5.66
CA ILE A 116 -48.72 -16.15 -4.74
C ILE A 116 -49.38 -14.90 -4.15
N THR A 117 -50.05 -14.09 -4.96
CA THR A 117 -50.72 -12.86 -4.50
C THR A 117 -51.80 -13.18 -3.47
N VAL A 118 -52.64 -14.18 -3.77
CA VAL A 118 -53.68 -14.64 -2.85
C VAL A 118 -53.07 -15.32 -1.63
N GLY A 119 -52.10 -16.21 -1.80
CA GLY A 119 -51.38 -16.86 -0.70
C GLY A 119 -50.79 -15.86 0.28
N LEU A 120 -50.22 -14.76 -0.21
CA LEU A 120 -49.71 -13.67 0.62
C LEU A 120 -50.81 -13.03 1.49
N VAL A 121 -51.98 -12.77 0.91
CA VAL A 121 -53.15 -12.24 1.63
C VAL A 121 -53.55 -13.21 2.75
N TYR A 122 -53.66 -14.52 2.45
CA TYR A 122 -53.98 -15.55 3.44
C TYR A 122 -52.94 -15.63 4.57
N MET A 123 -51.64 -15.58 4.25
CA MET A 123 -50.59 -15.63 5.27
C MET A 123 -50.56 -14.39 6.19
N LYS A 124 -51.03 -13.24 5.70
CA LYS A 124 -51.18 -12.01 6.48
C LYS A 124 -52.43 -12.03 7.37
N THR A 125 -53.54 -12.62 6.90
CA THR A 125 -54.82 -12.64 7.63
C THR A 125 -54.96 -13.83 8.58
N THR A 126 -54.35 -14.96 8.24
CA THR A 126 -54.49 -16.24 8.96
C THR A 126 -53.10 -16.82 9.25
N PRO A 127 -52.48 -16.49 10.40
CA PRO A 127 -51.10 -16.87 10.68
C PRO A 127 -50.90 -18.38 10.82
N GLY A 128 -51.91 -19.16 11.23
CA GLY A 128 -51.80 -20.62 11.40
C GLY A 128 -51.54 -21.39 10.10
N CYS A 129 -51.96 -20.88 8.93
CA CYS A 129 -51.75 -21.54 7.64
C CYS A 129 -50.41 -21.17 6.98
N ARG A 130 -49.60 -20.33 7.62
CA ARG A 130 -48.40 -19.73 7.01
C ARG A 130 -47.37 -20.76 6.58
N LYS A 131 -47.09 -21.75 7.44
CA LYS A 131 -46.14 -22.84 7.16
C LYS A 131 -46.56 -23.64 5.93
N ASP A 132 -47.82 -24.08 5.90
CA ASP A 132 -48.33 -24.93 4.83
C ASP A 132 -48.42 -24.19 3.50
N ILE A 133 -48.86 -22.92 3.51
CA ILE A 133 -48.91 -22.09 2.29
C ILE A 133 -47.50 -21.81 1.76
N LEU A 134 -46.52 -21.47 2.61
CA LEU A 134 -45.13 -21.26 2.16
C LEU A 134 -44.57 -22.50 1.48
N LYS A 135 -44.78 -23.67 2.10
CA LYS A 135 -44.34 -24.97 1.56
C LYS A 135 -45.06 -25.31 0.25
N ASP A 136 -46.37 -25.11 0.17
CA ASP A 136 -47.15 -25.34 -1.03
C ASP A 136 -46.70 -24.42 -2.17
N LEU A 137 -46.57 -23.11 -1.93
CA LEU A 137 -46.17 -22.15 -2.96
C LEU A 137 -44.78 -22.44 -3.56
N VAL A 138 -43.78 -22.78 -2.72
CA VAL A 138 -42.43 -23.08 -3.22
C VAL A 138 -42.38 -24.40 -4.01
N GLU A 139 -43.18 -25.39 -3.60
CA GLU A 139 -43.34 -26.68 -4.28
C GLU A 139 -44.08 -26.52 -5.61
N MET A 140 -45.18 -25.77 -5.65
CA MET A 140 -45.95 -25.48 -6.86
C MET A 140 -45.14 -24.66 -7.88
N CYS A 141 -44.22 -23.81 -7.42
CA CYS A 141 -43.26 -23.12 -8.28
C CYS A 141 -42.28 -24.07 -9.01
N ARG A 142 -42.13 -25.34 -8.59
CA ARG A 142 -41.37 -26.35 -9.37
C ARG A 142 -42.03 -26.66 -10.72
N GLY A 143 -43.31 -26.34 -10.91
CA GLY A 143 -43.98 -26.52 -12.20
C GLY A 143 -43.40 -25.65 -13.34
N VAL A 144 -42.68 -24.57 -13.04
CA VAL A 144 -42.08 -23.68 -14.05
C VAL A 144 -40.58 -23.93 -14.18
N GLN A 145 -40.21 -24.75 -15.15
CA GLN A 145 -38.82 -25.15 -15.40
C GLN A 145 -38.11 -24.25 -16.45
N HIS A 146 -38.81 -23.29 -17.06
CA HIS A 146 -38.19 -22.34 -17.99
C HIS A 146 -37.35 -21.32 -17.20
N PRO A 147 -36.02 -21.18 -17.47
CA PRO A 147 -35.15 -20.38 -16.60
C PRO A 147 -35.55 -18.93 -16.39
N LEU A 148 -35.77 -18.16 -17.45
CA LEU A 148 -36.09 -16.74 -17.33
C LEU A 148 -37.38 -16.53 -16.50
N ARG A 149 -38.49 -17.13 -16.96
CA ARG A 149 -39.81 -17.04 -16.31
C ARG A 149 -39.80 -17.60 -14.89
N GLY A 150 -39.09 -18.71 -14.66
CA GLY A 150 -38.99 -19.34 -13.34
C GLY A 150 -38.18 -18.50 -12.35
N LEU A 151 -37.06 -17.89 -12.79
CA LEU A 151 -36.27 -16.97 -11.96
C LEU A 151 -37.11 -15.76 -11.54
N PHE A 152 -37.83 -15.13 -12.46
CA PHE A 152 -38.68 -13.99 -12.15
C PHE A 152 -39.87 -14.33 -11.26
N LEU A 153 -40.52 -15.49 -11.48
CA LEU A 153 -41.59 -15.98 -10.63
C LEU A 153 -41.10 -16.27 -9.21
N ARG A 154 -39.95 -16.93 -9.06
CA ARG A 154 -39.35 -17.23 -7.76
C ARG A 154 -38.83 -15.98 -7.06
N ASN A 155 -38.32 -15.00 -7.80
CA ASN A 155 -37.98 -13.69 -7.26
C ASN A 155 -39.23 -12.95 -6.78
N TYR A 156 -40.33 -13.02 -7.52
CA TYR A 156 -41.61 -12.46 -7.08
C TYR A 156 -42.13 -13.13 -5.81
N LEU A 157 -42.05 -14.47 -5.73
CA LEU A 157 -42.39 -15.22 -4.51
C LEU A 157 -41.57 -14.73 -3.31
N LEU A 158 -40.25 -14.66 -3.45
CA LEU A 158 -39.35 -14.22 -2.38
C LEU A 158 -39.65 -12.77 -1.93
N GLN A 159 -39.82 -11.86 -2.89
CA GLN A 159 -40.13 -10.45 -2.60
C GLN A 159 -41.48 -10.28 -1.92
N SER A 160 -42.49 -11.05 -2.36
CA SER A 160 -43.84 -11.03 -1.80
C SER A 160 -43.85 -11.55 -0.36
N CYS A 161 -43.06 -12.59 -0.06
CA CYS A 161 -43.01 -13.20 1.27
C CYS A 161 -42.16 -12.41 2.28
N ARG A 162 -41.45 -11.35 1.87
CA ARG A 162 -40.54 -10.57 2.74
C ARG A 162 -41.20 -10.20 4.08
N ASN A 163 -42.39 -9.62 4.04
CA ASN A 163 -43.19 -9.21 5.21
C ASN A 163 -43.58 -10.32 6.20
N VAL A 164 -43.53 -11.58 5.78
CA VAL A 164 -44.42 -12.62 6.30
C VAL A 164 -43.69 -13.90 6.70
N LEU A 165 -42.40 -14.02 6.40
CA LEU A 165 -41.59 -15.16 6.82
C LEU A 165 -41.59 -15.31 8.35
N PRO A 166 -41.83 -16.51 8.89
CA PRO A 166 -41.63 -16.79 10.32
C PRO A 166 -40.18 -16.53 10.75
N ASP A 167 -39.98 -15.76 11.81
CA ASP A 167 -38.65 -15.40 12.33
C ASP A 167 -38.55 -15.60 13.85
N VAL A 168 -39.28 -16.60 14.36
CA VAL A 168 -39.33 -16.94 15.78
C VAL A 168 -38.74 -18.32 15.98
N THR A 169 -37.94 -18.50 17.03
CA THR A 169 -37.35 -19.79 17.41
C THR A 169 -38.42 -20.79 17.88
N GLU A 170 -38.15 -22.08 17.68
CA GLU A 170 -39.10 -23.15 18.04
C GLU A 170 -39.49 -23.13 19.52
N ASP A 171 -38.57 -22.77 20.40
CA ASP A 171 -38.78 -22.71 21.85
C ASP A 171 -39.84 -21.66 22.24
N VAL A 172 -39.85 -20.51 21.56
CA VAL A 172 -40.85 -19.46 21.79
C VAL A 172 -42.21 -19.89 21.26
N VAL A 173 -42.25 -20.52 20.07
CA VAL A 173 -43.49 -21.06 19.48
C VAL A 173 -44.12 -22.16 20.35
N LEU A 174 -43.30 -22.97 21.02
CA LEU A 174 -43.74 -24.00 21.97
C LEU A 174 -44.23 -23.42 23.30
N SER A 175 -43.76 -22.22 23.66
CA SER A 175 -44.08 -21.54 24.93
C SER A 175 -45.32 -20.65 24.86
N SER A 176 -45.75 -20.24 23.66
CA SER A 176 -46.76 -19.19 23.46
C SER A 176 -48.13 -19.66 22.94
N GLY A 177 -48.42 -20.96 22.88
CA GLY A 177 -49.64 -21.48 22.23
C GLY A 177 -50.43 -22.52 23.03
N ASP A 178 -51.76 -22.34 23.08
CA ASP A 178 -52.72 -23.39 23.42
C ASP A 178 -52.58 -24.55 22.42
N PRO A 179 -52.59 -25.84 22.84
CA PRO A 179 -52.34 -26.99 21.96
C PRO A 179 -53.40 -27.24 20.87
N LYS A 180 -54.35 -26.32 20.68
CA LYS A 180 -55.48 -26.41 19.73
C LYS A 180 -55.44 -25.37 18.60
N GLU A 181 -54.50 -24.42 18.60
CA GLU A 181 -54.32 -23.49 17.48
C GLU A 181 -53.20 -23.95 16.54
N ASP A 182 -53.43 -23.82 15.23
CA ASP A 182 -52.45 -24.15 14.19
C ASP A 182 -51.20 -23.25 14.35
N LYS A 183 -50.03 -23.89 14.49
CA LYS A 183 -48.77 -23.20 14.80
C LYS A 183 -48.29 -22.36 13.61
N PRO A 184 -47.91 -21.08 13.80
CA PRO A 184 -47.61 -20.13 12.71
C PRO A 184 -46.27 -20.34 11.97
N GLY A 185 -45.61 -21.49 12.14
CA GLY A 185 -44.27 -21.79 11.59
C GLY A 185 -43.12 -21.20 12.42
N CYS A 186 -41.92 -21.76 12.27
CA CYS A 186 -40.68 -21.33 12.96
C CYS A 186 -39.63 -20.79 11.97
N VAL A 187 -38.54 -20.20 12.48
CA VAL A 187 -37.42 -19.72 11.64
C VAL A 187 -36.84 -20.83 10.75
N GLN A 188 -36.85 -22.08 11.20
CA GLN A 188 -36.39 -23.22 10.40
C GLN A 188 -37.24 -23.41 9.13
N ASP A 189 -38.56 -23.22 9.21
CA ASP A 189 -39.44 -23.29 8.05
C ASP A 189 -39.09 -22.19 7.01
N SER A 190 -38.70 -21.00 7.48
CA SER A 190 -38.21 -19.92 6.63
C SER A 190 -36.87 -20.24 5.98
N ILE A 191 -35.93 -20.81 6.74
CA ILE A 191 -34.62 -21.22 6.23
C ILE A 191 -34.80 -22.29 5.15
N ASP A 192 -35.59 -23.33 5.41
CA ASP A 192 -35.86 -24.42 4.46
C ASP A 192 -36.55 -23.90 3.19
N PHE A 193 -37.51 -22.98 3.35
CA PHE A 193 -38.17 -22.32 2.22
C PHE A 193 -37.19 -21.53 1.36
N ILE A 194 -36.34 -20.68 1.96
CA ILE A 194 -35.39 -19.86 1.20
C ILE A 194 -34.30 -20.74 0.57
N LEU A 195 -33.76 -21.74 1.27
CA LEU A 195 -32.75 -22.65 0.75
C LEU A 195 -33.30 -23.49 -0.42
N LEU A 196 -34.54 -23.97 -0.32
CA LEU A 196 -35.18 -24.68 -1.42
C LEU A 196 -35.39 -23.76 -2.63
N ASN A 197 -35.83 -22.52 -2.40
CA ASN A 197 -35.99 -21.54 -3.47
C ASN A 197 -34.65 -21.19 -4.12
N PHE A 198 -33.61 -20.99 -3.32
CA PHE A 198 -32.24 -20.75 -3.75
C PHE A 198 -31.69 -21.89 -4.61
N ALA A 199 -31.84 -23.14 -4.16
CA ALA A 199 -31.40 -24.31 -4.90
C ALA A 199 -32.06 -24.40 -6.29
N GLU A 200 -33.37 -24.18 -6.36
CA GLU A 200 -34.10 -24.19 -7.63
C GLU A 200 -33.74 -22.99 -8.52
N MET A 201 -33.58 -21.79 -7.96
CA MET A 201 -33.12 -20.62 -8.72
C MET A 201 -31.70 -20.81 -9.26
N ASN A 202 -30.78 -21.38 -8.49
CA ASN A 202 -29.44 -21.71 -8.95
C ASN A 202 -29.49 -22.74 -10.10
N LYS A 203 -30.29 -23.81 -9.98
CA LYS A 203 -30.48 -24.78 -11.07
C LYS A 203 -31.04 -24.13 -12.34
N LEU A 204 -32.03 -23.24 -12.22
CA LEU A 204 -32.58 -22.51 -13.37
C LEU A 204 -31.52 -21.62 -14.02
N TRP A 205 -30.75 -20.91 -13.20
CA TRP A 205 -29.70 -20.02 -13.67
C TRP A 205 -28.55 -20.75 -14.38
N VAL A 206 -28.11 -21.90 -13.84
CA VAL A 206 -27.14 -22.79 -14.49
C VAL A 206 -27.72 -23.37 -15.79
N ARG A 207 -29.01 -23.74 -15.79
CA ARG A 207 -29.70 -24.24 -16.99
C ARG A 207 -29.70 -23.20 -18.12
N MET A 208 -29.69 -21.89 -17.84
CA MET A 208 -29.55 -20.86 -18.88
C MET A 208 -28.30 -21.05 -19.72
N GLN A 209 -27.21 -21.58 -19.16
CA GLN A 209 -25.97 -21.82 -19.91
C GLN A 209 -26.17 -22.77 -21.10
N HIS A 210 -27.05 -23.74 -20.95
CA HIS A 210 -27.27 -24.84 -21.89
C HIS A 210 -28.49 -24.64 -22.81
N ILE A 211 -29.25 -23.55 -22.65
CA ILE A 211 -30.39 -23.27 -23.50
C ILE A 211 -29.95 -22.55 -24.78
N GLY A 212 -30.44 -22.99 -25.94
CA GLY A 212 -30.18 -22.35 -27.22
C GLY A 212 -28.92 -22.87 -27.92
N HIS A 213 -28.49 -22.19 -28.98
CA HIS A 213 -27.39 -22.65 -29.82
C HIS A 213 -26.02 -22.32 -29.21
N THR A 214 -25.01 -23.14 -29.45
CA THR A 214 -23.64 -22.94 -28.93
C THR A 214 -23.01 -21.61 -29.36
N ARG A 215 -23.45 -21.03 -30.48
CA ARG A 215 -22.94 -19.76 -31.01
C ARG A 215 -23.32 -18.56 -30.13
N ASP A 216 -24.42 -18.65 -29.40
CA ASP A 216 -24.92 -17.56 -28.55
C ASP A 216 -24.41 -17.67 -27.11
N LYS A 217 -23.37 -18.49 -26.86
CA LYS A 217 -22.83 -18.75 -25.52
C LYS A 217 -22.41 -17.46 -24.82
N ASP A 218 -21.60 -16.63 -25.47
CA ASP A 218 -21.08 -15.39 -24.87
C ASP A 218 -22.20 -14.39 -24.52
N ARG A 219 -23.25 -14.32 -25.37
CA ARG A 219 -24.43 -13.51 -25.08
C ARG A 219 -25.16 -14.02 -23.84
N ARG A 220 -25.34 -15.35 -23.71
CA ARG A 220 -25.98 -15.94 -22.53
C ARG A 220 -25.17 -15.71 -21.27
N GLU A 221 -23.84 -15.75 -21.34
CA GLU A 221 -23.00 -15.47 -20.18
C GLU A 221 -23.19 -14.02 -19.70
N LYS A 222 -23.27 -13.05 -20.61
CA LYS A 222 -23.63 -11.64 -20.26
C LYS A 222 -25.01 -11.54 -19.63
N GLU A 223 -26.02 -12.13 -20.27
CA GLU A 223 -27.39 -12.18 -19.74
C GLU A 223 -27.48 -12.86 -18.36
N ARG A 224 -26.69 -13.91 -18.12
CA ARG A 224 -26.60 -14.59 -16.83
C ARG A 224 -25.97 -13.71 -15.76
N LEU A 225 -24.95 -12.93 -16.10
CA LEU A 225 -24.33 -11.97 -15.19
C LEU A 225 -25.29 -10.85 -14.80
N GLU A 226 -26.20 -10.43 -15.67
CA GLU A 226 -27.24 -9.45 -15.32
C GLU A 226 -28.26 -10.03 -14.32
N LEU A 227 -28.65 -11.30 -14.50
CA LEU A 227 -29.67 -11.95 -13.67
C LEU A 227 -29.14 -12.53 -12.36
N ARG A 228 -27.81 -12.52 -12.13
CA ARG A 228 -27.18 -13.08 -10.91
C ARG A 228 -27.75 -12.48 -9.61
N LEU A 229 -28.13 -11.21 -9.65
CA LEU A 229 -28.73 -10.49 -8.52
C LEU A 229 -30.04 -11.12 -8.04
N LEU A 230 -30.83 -11.71 -8.94
CA LEU A 230 -32.07 -12.40 -8.57
C LEU A 230 -31.79 -13.62 -7.68
N VAL A 231 -30.73 -14.36 -7.98
CA VAL A 231 -30.33 -15.53 -7.18
C VAL A 231 -29.75 -15.06 -5.84
N GLY A 232 -28.87 -14.04 -5.86
CA GLY A 232 -28.25 -13.48 -4.66
C GLY A 232 -29.24 -12.87 -3.65
N THR A 233 -30.40 -12.40 -4.12
CA THR A 233 -31.47 -11.89 -3.24
C THR A 233 -31.94 -12.93 -2.21
N ASN A 234 -31.85 -14.24 -2.51
CA ASN A 234 -32.13 -15.29 -1.52
C ASN A 234 -31.14 -15.25 -0.34
N LEU A 235 -29.85 -15.05 -0.61
CA LEU A 235 -28.84 -14.98 0.44
C LEU A 235 -29.03 -13.74 1.29
N VAL A 236 -29.33 -12.60 0.66
CA VAL A 236 -29.68 -11.35 1.37
C VAL A 236 -30.90 -11.55 2.26
N ARG A 237 -31.86 -12.38 1.83
CA ARG A 237 -33.04 -12.67 2.63
C ARG A 237 -32.71 -13.52 3.85
N LEU A 238 -31.77 -14.47 3.72
CA LEU A 238 -31.29 -15.28 4.85
C LEU A 238 -30.55 -14.44 5.90
N SER A 239 -29.75 -13.45 5.48
CA SER A 239 -29.04 -12.59 6.44
C SER A 239 -29.94 -11.57 7.14
N GLN A 240 -31.16 -11.34 6.64
CA GLN A 240 -32.16 -10.45 7.25
C GLN A 240 -33.03 -11.15 8.32
N LEU A 241 -32.86 -12.45 8.54
CA LEU A 241 -33.57 -13.18 9.59
C LEU A 241 -32.84 -12.94 10.93
N GLU A 242 -33.52 -12.32 11.89
CA GLU A 242 -32.92 -11.91 13.16
C GLU A 242 -32.63 -13.12 14.07
N SER A 243 -33.44 -14.19 13.97
CA SER A 243 -33.28 -15.40 14.78
C SER A 243 -32.23 -16.38 14.23
N VAL A 244 -31.44 -16.00 13.22
CA VAL A 244 -30.36 -16.82 12.68
C VAL A 244 -29.07 -16.59 13.47
N ASP A 245 -28.91 -17.38 14.53
CA ASP A 245 -27.69 -17.39 15.33
C ASP A 245 -26.53 -18.09 14.62
N LEU A 246 -25.31 -17.86 15.13
CA LEU A 246 -24.07 -18.45 14.63
C LEU A 246 -24.14 -19.99 14.51
N GLU A 247 -24.78 -20.66 15.48
CA GLU A 247 -24.93 -22.12 15.48
C GLU A 247 -25.85 -22.63 14.36
N VAL A 248 -26.95 -21.92 14.09
CA VAL A 248 -27.89 -22.25 13.00
C VAL A 248 -27.21 -21.99 11.66
N TYR A 249 -26.47 -20.89 11.54
CA TYR A 249 -25.71 -20.59 10.35
C TYR A 249 -24.68 -21.69 10.04
N LYS A 250 -23.89 -22.09 11.03
CA LYS A 250 -22.82 -23.10 10.89
C LYS A 250 -23.35 -24.50 10.55
N LYS A 251 -24.49 -24.90 11.14
CA LYS A 251 -25.03 -26.27 10.98
C LYS A 251 -25.98 -26.43 9.80
N VAL A 252 -26.73 -25.39 9.44
CA VAL A 252 -27.84 -25.51 8.48
C VAL A 252 -27.62 -24.60 7.27
N VAL A 253 -27.50 -23.29 7.49
CA VAL A 253 -27.52 -22.30 6.40
C VAL A 253 -26.28 -22.42 5.51
N LEU A 254 -25.08 -22.38 6.10
CA LEU A 254 -23.83 -22.42 5.35
C LEU A 254 -23.65 -23.75 4.61
N PRO A 255 -23.81 -24.93 5.23
CA PRO A 255 -23.73 -26.21 4.50
C PRO A 255 -24.74 -26.29 3.35
N GLY A 256 -25.98 -25.82 3.56
CA GLY A 256 -27.00 -25.81 2.52
C GLY A 256 -26.63 -24.93 1.32
N ILE A 257 -25.99 -23.78 1.55
CA ILE A 257 -25.51 -22.91 0.46
C ILE A 257 -24.30 -23.56 -0.23
N LEU A 258 -23.29 -23.98 0.53
CA LEU A 258 -22.05 -24.55 -0.02
C LEU A 258 -22.30 -25.83 -0.82
N GLU A 259 -23.24 -26.68 -0.41
CA GLU A 259 -23.64 -27.86 -1.17
C GLU A 259 -24.14 -27.48 -2.57
N GLN A 260 -24.97 -26.44 -2.69
CA GLN A 260 -25.45 -25.96 -3.99
C GLN A 260 -24.36 -25.32 -4.84
N VAL A 261 -23.40 -24.63 -4.21
CA VAL A 261 -22.27 -24.00 -4.91
C VAL A 261 -21.30 -25.06 -5.46
N VAL A 262 -20.95 -26.07 -4.66
CA VAL A 262 -20.03 -27.13 -5.12
C VAL A 262 -20.71 -28.03 -6.17
N SER A 263 -21.99 -28.36 -5.97
CA SER A 263 -22.72 -29.26 -6.87
C SER A 263 -23.08 -28.65 -8.23
N CYS A 264 -23.16 -27.32 -8.36
CA CYS A 264 -23.60 -26.70 -9.61
C CYS A 264 -22.59 -26.81 -10.76
N ARG A 265 -21.30 -26.99 -10.46
CA ARG A 265 -20.20 -27.16 -11.44
C ARG A 265 -20.17 -26.14 -12.58
N ASP A 266 -20.61 -24.91 -12.31
CA ASP A 266 -20.60 -23.79 -13.26
C ASP A 266 -19.75 -22.64 -12.71
N SER A 267 -18.79 -22.17 -13.50
CA SER A 267 -17.79 -21.21 -13.02
C SER A 267 -18.37 -19.85 -12.66
N ILE A 268 -19.27 -19.31 -13.49
CA ILE A 268 -19.94 -18.02 -13.26
C ILE A 268 -20.77 -18.08 -11.97
N ALA A 269 -21.50 -19.19 -11.78
CA ALA A 269 -22.32 -19.36 -10.59
C ALA A 269 -21.48 -19.51 -9.33
N GLN A 270 -20.42 -20.32 -9.38
CA GLN A 270 -19.53 -20.52 -8.24
C GLN A 270 -18.84 -19.24 -7.81
N GLU A 271 -18.28 -18.47 -8.76
CA GLU A 271 -17.59 -17.22 -8.48
C GLU A 271 -18.52 -16.21 -7.79
N TYR A 272 -19.67 -15.92 -8.42
CA TYR A 272 -20.61 -14.95 -7.88
C TYR A 272 -21.22 -15.37 -6.54
N LEU A 273 -21.60 -16.63 -6.36
CA LEU A 273 -22.24 -17.08 -5.12
C LEU A 273 -21.28 -17.06 -3.93
N MET A 274 -20.01 -17.39 -4.15
CA MET A 274 -18.98 -17.31 -3.10
C MET A 274 -18.70 -15.86 -2.71
N GLU A 275 -18.57 -14.95 -3.68
CA GLU A 275 -18.45 -13.51 -3.40
C GLU A 275 -19.69 -12.95 -2.70
N CYS A 276 -20.89 -13.35 -3.12
CA CYS A 276 -22.14 -12.91 -2.52
C CYS A 276 -22.26 -13.39 -1.06
N LEU A 277 -21.82 -14.63 -0.77
CA LEU A 277 -21.74 -15.14 0.60
C LEU A 277 -20.81 -14.28 1.46
N ILE A 278 -19.61 -13.97 0.93
CA ILE A 278 -18.66 -13.06 1.59
C ILE A 278 -19.27 -11.68 1.80
N GLN A 279 -20.08 -11.13 0.90
CA GLN A 279 -20.66 -9.77 1.02
C GLN A 279 -21.89 -9.68 1.93
N VAL A 280 -22.68 -10.74 2.02
CA VAL A 280 -24.03 -10.67 2.61
C VAL A 280 -24.06 -11.01 4.11
N PHE A 281 -23.25 -11.98 4.55
CA PHE A 281 -23.21 -12.43 5.95
C PHE A 281 -22.20 -11.63 6.78
N PRO A 282 -22.40 -11.46 8.10
CA PRO A 282 -21.51 -10.70 8.99
C PRO A 282 -20.14 -11.36 9.19
N ASP A 283 -19.16 -10.57 9.65
CA ASP A 283 -17.76 -11.00 9.79
C ASP A 283 -17.57 -12.10 10.85
N GLU A 284 -18.36 -12.06 11.92
CA GLU A 284 -18.39 -13.08 12.98
C GLU A 284 -18.65 -14.48 12.41
N PHE A 285 -19.54 -14.59 11.43
CA PHE A 285 -19.90 -15.84 10.79
C PHE A 285 -18.75 -16.35 9.91
N HIS A 286 -18.07 -15.45 9.19
CA HIS A 286 -16.92 -15.79 8.36
C HIS A 286 -15.75 -16.32 9.21
N LEU A 287 -15.45 -15.69 10.33
CA LEU A 287 -14.38 -16.13 11.24
C LEU A 287 -14.65 -17.53 11.81
N ALA A 288 -15.87 -17.78 12.27
CA ALA A 288 -16.25 -19.08 12.84
C ALA A 288 -16.35 -20.22 11.80
N THR A 289 -16.49 -19.88 10.51
CA THR A 289 -16.70 -20.85 9.42
C THR A 289 -15.65 -20.81 8.32
N LEU A 290 -14.49 -20.20 8.61
CA LEU A 290 -13.39 -20.02 7.66
C LEU A 290 -12.92 -21.35 7.07
N GLN A 291 -12.77 -22.37 7.91
CA GLN A 291 -12.29 -23.69 7.52
C GLN A 291 -13.27 -24.40 6.55
N PRO A 292 -14.59 -24.54 6.86
CA PRO A 292 -15.57 -25.03 5.88
C PRO A 292 -15.59 -24.23 4.57
N PHE A 293 -15.51 -22.90 4.64
CA PHE A 293 -15.56 -22.04 3.46
C PHE A 293 -14.34 -22.24 2.54
N LEU A 294 -13.12 -22.23 3.09
CA LEU A 294 -11.89 -22.44 2.31
C LEU A 294 -11.78 -23.87 1.77
N ASN A 295 -12.23 -24.87 2.53
CA ASN A 295 -12.36 -26.24 2.03
C ASN A 295 -13.29 -26.32 0.81
N SER A 296 -14.40 -25.57 0.81
CA SER A 296 -15.29 -25.49 -0.35
C SER A 296 -14.64 -24.73 -1.53
N CYS A 297 -13.83 -23.70 -1.28
CA CYS A 297 -13.03 -23.05 -2.34
C CYS A 297 -12.12 -24.03 -3.08
N ALA A 298 -11.51 -24.99 -2.38
CA ALA A 298 -10.68 -26.04 -3.00
C ALA A 298 -11.48 -26.96 -3.93
N GLN A 299 -12.79 -27.14 -3.70
CA GLN A 299 -13.67 -28.01 -4.48
C GLN A 299 -14.32 -27.33 -5.68
N LEU A 300 -14.13 -26.02 -5.87
CA LEU A 300 -14.68 -25.28 -7.00
C LEU A 300 -14.05 -25.74 -8.32
N THR A 301 -14.70 -25.43 -9.45
CA THR A 301 -14.17 -25.76 -10.80
C THR A 301 -12.94 -24.93 -11.15
N GLN A 302 -12.01 -25.48 -11.95
CA GLN A 302 -10.71 -24.87 -12.25
C GLN A 302 -10.82 -23.47 -12.88
N ASN A 303 -11.85 -23.23 -13.69
CA ASN A 303 -12.07 -21.95 -14.37
C ASN A 303 -12.56 -20.82 -13.45
N VAL A 304 -12.87 -21.11 -12.18
CA VAL A 304 -13.29 -20.08 -11.21
C VAL A 304 -12.08 -19.28 -10.75
N ASN A 305 -12.21 -17.95 -10.73
CA ASN A 305 -11.18 -17.08 -10.18
C ASN A 305 -11.22 -17.08 -8.64
N VAL A 306 -10.67 -18.14 -8.03
CA VAL A 306 -10.61 -18.30 -6.56
C VAL A 306 -9.75 -17.22 -5.90
N LYS A 307 -8.78 -16.67 -6.64
CA LYS A 307 -7.94 -15.57 -6.16
C LYS A 307 -8.79 -14.36 -5.78
N ASN A 308 -9.73 -13.93 -6.62
CA ASN A 308 -10.63 -12.82 -6.31
C ASN A 308 -11.51 -13.10 -5.08
N ILE A 309 -12.00 -14.33 -4.93
CA ILE A 309 -12.81 -14.74 -3.77
C ILE A 309 -12.00 -14.64 -2.47
N ILE A 310 -10.77 -15.16 -2.47
CA ILE A 310 -9.89 -15.11 -1.29
C ILE A 310 -9.50 -13.66 -0.97
N ILE A 311 -9.17 -12.85 -1.98
CA ILE A 311 -8.85 -11.43 -1.78
C ILE A 311 -10.04 -10.69 -1.19
N ALA A 312 -11.26 -10.91 -1.70
CA ALA A 312 -12.47 -10.29 -1.17
C ALA A 312 -12.72 -10.67 0.30
N LEU A 313 -12.47 -11.93 0.69
CA LEU A 313 -12.56 -12.37 2.08
C LEU A 313 -11.52 -11.69 2.97
N ILE A 314 -10.26 -11.65 2.52
CA ILE A 314 -9.16 -11.02 3.28
C ILE A 314 -9.38 -9.53 3.44
N ASP A 315 -9.73 -8.82 2.36
CA ASP A 315 -10.00 -7.38 2.38
C ASP A 315 -11.17 -7.06 3.33
N ARG A 316 -12.20 -7.91 3.35
CA ARG A 316 -13.33 -7.76 4.26
C ARG A 316 -12.92 -7.94 5.73
N LEU A 317 -12.18 -9.01 6.05
CA LEU A 317 -11.69 -9.25 7.42
C LEU A 317 -10.70 -8.18 7.88
N ALA A 318 -9.88 -7.67 6.97
CA ALA A 318 -8.93 -6.58 7.23
C ALA A 318 -9.61 -5.26 7.60
N MET A 319 -10.75 -4.96 6.97
CA MET A 319 -11.52 -3.74 7.24
C MET A 319 -12.36 -3.84 8.51
N SER A 320 -12.49 -5.01 9.12
CA SER A 320 -13.26 -5.24 10.33
C SER A 320 -12.54 -4.61 11.54
N LYS A 321 -13.14 -3.56 12.13
CA LYS A 321 -12.57 -2.83 13.28
C LYS A 321 -13.11 -3.32 14.63
N ASP A 322 -14.22 -4.04 14.63
CA ASP A 322 -15.00 -4.32 15.83
C ASP A 322 -14.76 -5.73 16.40
N ILE A 323 -13.96 -6.58 15.75
CA ILE A 323 -13.74 -7.97 16.14
C ILE A 323 -12.25 -8.27 16.37
N GLU A 324 -11.92 -8.79 17.55
CA GLU A 324 -10.59 -9.32 17.83
C GLU A 324 -10.32 -10.56 16.96
N LEU A 325 -9.40 -10.40 16.00
CA LEU A 325 -9.00 -11.48 15.11
C LEU A 325 -8.21 -12.54 15.90
N PRO A 326 -8.59 -13.83 15.87
CA PRO A 326 -7.88 -14.89 16.60
C PRO A 326 -6.40 -14.99 16.17
N HIS A 327 -5.48 -15.15 17.11
CA HIS A 327 -4.03 -15.27 16.80
C HIS A 327 -3.70 -16.39 15.79
N ASP A 328 -4.51 -17.44 15.74
CA ASP A 328 -4.32 -18.59 14.85
C ASP A 328 -4.90 -18.40 13.43
N LEU A 329 -5.53 -17.25 13.14
CA LEU A 329 -6.20 -16.99 11.87
C LEU A 329 -5.22 -17.11 10.69
N PHE A 330 -4.00 -16.59 10.85
CA PHE A 330 -2.95 -16.69 9.84
C PHE A 330 -2.55 -18.14 9.58
N ASP A 331 -2.39 -18.96 10.63
CA ASP A 331 -2.03 -20.38 10.49
C ASP A 331 -3.12 -21.17 9.76
N ILE A 332 -4.39 -20.85 10.02
CA ILE A 332 -5.53 -21.45 9.32
C ILE A 332 -5.51 -21.03 7.84
N PHE A 333 -5.37 -19.73 7.55
CA PHE A 333 -5.27 -19.24 6.17
C PHE A 333 -4.09 -19.87 5.43
N ALA A 334 -2.89 -19.89 6.03
CA ALA A 334 -1.70 -20.45 5.40
C ALA A 334 -1.84 -21.94 5.09
N LYS A 335 -2.37 -22.75 6.02
CA LYS A 335 -2.63 -24.18 5.80
C LYS A 335 -3.67 -24.40 4.70
N GLN A 336 -4.75 -23.63 4.72
CA GLN A 336 -5.87 -23.81 3.80
C GLN A 336 -5.56 -23.29 2.39
N ILE A 337 -4.95 -22.13 2.27
CA ILE A 337 -4.47 -21.58 0.99
C ILE A 337 -3.44 -22.53 0.37
N SER A 338 -2.53 -23.09 1.17
CA SER A 338 -1.58 -24.12 0.67
C SER A 338 -2.31 -25.34 0.08
N GLN A 339 -3.39 -25.82 0.71
CA GLN A 339 -4.20 -26.91 0.19
C GLN A 339 -4.94 -26.53 -1.11
N ILE A 340 -5.44 -25.29 -1.20
CA ILE A 340 -6.09 -24.76 -2.40
C ILE A 340 -5.07 -24.69 -3.55
N ILE A 341 -3.85 -24.20 -3.29
CA ILE A 341 -2.77 -24.10 -4.27
C ILE A 341 -2.32 -25.49 -4.73
N GLN A 342 -2.19 -26.48 -3.83
CA GLN A 342 -1.85 -27.85 -4.23
C GLN A 342 -2.89 -28.48 -5.18
N THR A 343 -4.13 -28.02 -5.11
CA THR A 343 -5.24 -28.53 -5.93
C THR A 343 -5.38 -27.77 -7.27
N ARG A 344 -4.73 -26.60 -7.41
CA ARG A 344 -4.97 -25.64 -8.50
C ARG A 344 -3.66 -25.21 -9.17
N THR A 345 -3.61 -25.34 -10.49
CA THR A 345 -2.39 -25.05 -11.28
C THR A 345 -2.26 -23.59 -11.72
N ASP A 346 -3.25 -22.73 -11.45
CA ASP A 346 -3.41 -21.41 -12.11
C ASP A 346 -3.44 -20.21 -11.13
N ILE A 347 -3.03 -20.41 -9.87
CA ILE A 347 -2.96 -19.33 -8.88
C ILE A 347 -1.54 -18.74 -8.92
N SER A 348 -1.39 -17.51 -9.45
CA SER A 348 -0.16 -16.74 -9.24
C SER A 348 -0.05 -16.36 -7.76
N LEU A 349 1.06 -16.76 -7.14
CA LEU A 349 1.30 -16.62 -5.69
C LEU A 349 1.44 -15.17 -5.24
N GLU A 350 1.79 -14.28 -6.17
CA GLU A 350 2.08 -12.86 -5.96
C GLU A 350 1.01 -12.18 -5.08
N ASP A 351 -0.21 -11.98 -5.57
CA ASP A 351 -1.20 -11.13 -4.86
C ASP A 351 -1.71 -11.68 -3.51
N ILE A 352 -1.64 -13.00 -3.28
CA ILE A 352 -2.11 -13.61 -2.02
C ILE A 352 -1.08 -13.41 -0.91
N PHE A 353 0.21 -13.59 -1.22
CA PHE A 353 1.29 -13.33 -0.26
C PHE A 353 1.52 -11.83 -0.03
N PHE A 354 1.27 -10.99 -1.05
CA PHE A 354 1.33 -9.53 -0.94
C PHE A 354 0.25 -8.92 -0.03
N LYS A 355 -0.79 -9.66 0.40
CA LYS A 355 -1.87 -9.11 1.25
C LYS A 355 -2.00 -9.74 2.62
N LEU A 356 -1.58 -11.01 2.79
CA LEU A 356 -1.74 -11.75 4.05
C LEU A 356 -0.99 -11.14 5.26
N PRO A 357 0.26 -10.64 5.13
CA PRO A 357 0.96 -9.97 6.22
C PRO A 357 0.55 -8.50 6.43
N PHE A 358 0.01 -7.84 5.41
CA PHE A 358 -0.04 -6.36 5.35
C PHE A 358 -1.27 -5.76 6.05
N ASN A 359 -2.34 -6.53 6.19
CA ASN A 359 -3.58 -6.04 6.79
C ASN A 359 -3.80 -6.46 8.26
N TYR A 360 -2.99 -7.38 8.79
CA TYR A 360 -3.06 -7.77 10.20
C TYR A 360 -2.45 -6.70 11.13
N GLY A 361 -1.52 -5.88 10.62
CA GLY A 361 -0.88 -4.79 11.36
C GLY A 361 -1.62 -3.46 11.32
N SER A 362 -2.34 -3.17 10.23
CA SER A 362 -3.01 -1.89 10.02
C SER A 362 -4.26 -1.68 10.88
N SER A 363 -4.95 -2.74 11.31
CA SER A 363 -6.18 -2.63 12.11
C SER A 363 -5.95 -2.57 13.63
N ASN A 364 -4.83 -3.11 14.13
CA ASN A 364 -4.52 -3.18 15.56
C ASN A 364 -3.53 -2.10 16.06
N GLY A 365 -3.22 -1.09 15.24
CA GLY A 365 -2.24 -0.07 15.62
C GLY A 365 -0.82 -0.62 15.76
N VAL A 366 -0.51 -1.77 15.16
CA VAL A 366 0.81 -2.38 15.25
C VAL A 366 1.68 -1.84 14.11
N THR A 367 2.18 -0.63 14.30
CA THR A 367 2.99 0.12 13.32
C THR A 367 4.46 -0.33 13.31
N GLY A 368 5.11 -0.28 12.15
CA GLY A 368 6.57 -0.40 12.02
C GLY A 368 7.07 -1.84 11.82
N LEU A 369 7.91 -2.34 12.74
CA LEU A 369 8.67 -3.61 12.61
C LEU A 369 7.84 -4.88 12.84
N SER A 370 6.55 -4.74 13.15
CA SER A 370 5.68 -5.85 13.51
C SER A 370 5.40 -6.87 12.39
N PRO A 371 5.23 -6.48 11.11
CA PRO A 371 5.05 -7.46 10.03
C PRO A 371 6.35 -8.25 9.81
N ILE A 372 7.49 -7.60 10.01
CA ILE A 372 8.81 -8.24 9.96
C ILE A 372 8.96 -9.21 11.13
N LYS A 373 8.64 -8.81 12.35
CA LYS A 373 8.70 -9.69 13.53
C LYS A 373 7.76 -10.88 13.42
N MET A 374 6.56 -10.68 12.87
CA MET A 374 5.63 -11.76 12.56
C MET A 374 6.20 -12.71 11.50
N SER A 375 6.75 -12.18 10.41
CA SER A 375 7.39 -13.00 9.37
C SER A 375 8.55 -13.85 9.90
N LEU A 376 9.29 -13.35 10.90
CA LEU A 376 10.41 -14.05 11.53
C LEU A 376 9.98 -15.13 12.54
N LYS A 377 8.81 -14.96 13.18
CA LYS A 377 8.19 -15.96 14.06
C LYS A 377 7.64 -17.16 13.29
N LEU A 378 7.30 -16.97 12.01
CA LEU A 378 6.90 -18.05 11.13
C LEU A 378 8.13 -18.88 10.72
N SER A 379 8.37 -19.98 11.42
CA SER A 379 9.51 -20.88 11.15
C SER A 379 9.51 -21.40 9.70
N ALA A 380 8.33 -21.68 9.14
CA ALA A 380 8.18 -22.17 7.77
C ALA A 380 8.25 -21.08 6.68
N TYR A 381 8.12 -19.79 7.04
CA TYR A 381 8.14 -18.70 6.06
C TYR A 381 9.53 -18.53 5.42
N LYS A 382 10.58 -18.72 6.23
CA LYS A 382 11.98 -18.66 5.79
C LYS A 382 12.33 -19.78 4.81
N ASP A 383 11.82 -20.98 5.09
CA ASP A 383 12.06 -22.15 4.25
C ASP A 383 11.24 -22.06 2.96
N LEU A 384 10.00 -21.54 3.03
CA LEU A 384 9.16 -21.31 1.87
C LEU A 384 9.75 -20.26 0.91
N LEU A 385 10.28 -19.15 1.42
CA LEU A 385 10.94 -18.12 0.60
C LEU A 385 12.20 -18.66 -0.11
N LYS A 386 12.91 -19.59 0.53
CA LYS A 386 14.07 -20.26 -0.07
C LYS A 386 13.67 -21.33 -1.09
N GLU A 387 12.54 -22.01 -0.88
CA GLU A 387 12.01 -23.03 -1.80
C GLU A 387 11.27 -22.43 -3.02
N THR A 388 10.76 -21.21 -2.93
CA THR A 388 10.24 -20.48 -4.09
C THR A 388 11.36 -20.19 -5.08
N ALA A 389 11.47 -21.01 -6.12
CA ALA A 389 12.50 -20.97 -7.16
C ALA A 389 12.55 -19.68 -8.03
N ALA A 390 11.75 -18.65 -7.71
CA ALA A 390 11.75 -17.35 -8.38
C ALA A 390 12.42 -16.30 -7.49
N HIS A 391 13.70 -16.00 -7.75
CA HIS A 391 14.46 -14.94 -7.07
C HIS A 391 13.76 -13.58 -7.12
N ASP A 392 13.04 -13.31 -8.21
CA ASP A 392 12.31 -12.05 -8.41
C ASP A 392 11.11 -11.92 -7.44
N LEU A 393 10.41 -13.03 -7.15
CA LEU A 393 9.31 -13.02 -6.17
C LEU A 393 9.81 -12.81 -4.75
N HIS A 394 10.92 -13.45 -4.36
CA HIS A 394 11.53 -13.23 -3.05
C HIS A 394 11.97 -11.77 -2.91
N LYS A 395 12.57 -11.20 -3.95
CA LYS A 395 12.99 -9.80 -4.00
C LYS A 395 11.81 -8.84 -3.81
N GLU A 396 10.72 -9.05 -4.55
CA GLU A 396 9.49 -8.26 -4.45
C GLU A 396 8.85 -8.32 -3.06
N VAL A 397 8.76 -9.52 -2.48
CA VAL A 397 8.26 -9.71 -1.11
C VAL A 397 9.12 -8.94 -0.11
N THR A 398 10.44 -9.00 -0.24
CA THR A 398 11.37 -8.28 0.63
C THR A 398 11.23 -6.77 0.50
N LEU A 399 11.12 -6.25 -0.73
CA LEU A 399 10.92 -4.81 -0.97
C LEU A 399 9.60 -4.32 -0.38
N SER A 400 8.53 -5.10 -0.53
CA SER A 400 7.22 -4.78 0.03
C SER A 400 7.23 -4.78 1.56
N LEU A 401 7.89 -5.76 2.20
CA LEU A 401 8.08 -5.79 3.65
C LEU A 401 8.84 -4.56 4.16
N ILE A 402 9.88 -4.14 3.44
CA ILE A 402 10.64 -2.94 3.78
C ILE A 402 9.79 -1.67 3.59
N ASN A 403 9.07 -1.55 2.48
CA ASN A 403 8.18 -0.41 2.23
C ASN A 403 7.09 -0.31 3.30
N SER A 404 6.43 -1.41 3.66
CA SER A 404 5.43 -1.42 4.72
C SER A 404 6.00 -0.99 6.08
N ALA A 405 7.23 -1.39 6.39
CA ALA A 405 7.92 -0.94 7.59
C ALA A 405 8.26 0.57 7.57
N LEU A 406 8.47 1.16 6.38
CA LEU A 406 8.86 2.56 6.19
C LEU A 406 7.69 3.52 5.90
N GLU A 407 6.58 3.06 5.32
CA GLU A 407 5.45 3.87 4.84
C GLU A 407 4.64 4.54 5.95
N ASN A 408 4.67 3.96 7.15
CA ASN A 408 4.17 4.62 8.34
C ASN A 408 5.35 5.34 8.99
N ASN A 409 5.31 6.68 9.09
CA ASN A 409 6.27 7.54 9.80
C ASN A 409 6.36 7.20 11.31
N ALA A 410 6.65 5.94 11.64
CA ALA A 410 6.84 5.38 12.96
C ALA A 410 8.26 5.69 13.48
N GLU A 411 8.86 6.80 13.05
CA GLU A 411 10.07 7.32 13.69
C GLU A 411 9.76 7.71 15.14
N GLU A 412 8.51 8.07 15.46
CA GLU A 412 8.13 8.62 16.77
C GLU A 412 7.57 7.60 17.78
N ALA A 413 7.29 6.34 17.41
CA ALA A 413 6.55 5.40 18.30
C ALA A 413 6.87 3.90 18.11
N VAL A 414 8.14 3.49 18.06
CA VAL A 414 8.48 2.05 18.19
C VAL A 414 8.62 1.69 19.68
N GLU A 415 7.62 1.01 20.24
CA GLU A 415 7.71 0.44 21.59
C GLU A 415 8.87 -0.55 21.72
N GLU A 416 9.50 -0.63 22.90
CA GLU A 416 10.68 -1.50 23.14
C GLU A 416 10.36 -3.00 22.94
N SER A 417 9.09 -3.39 23.08
CA SER A 417 8.51 -4.71 22.80
C SER A 417 8.48 -5.07 21.31
N ASP A 418 8.38 -4.09 20.41
CA ASP A 418 8.22 -4.28 18.96
C ASP A 418 9.54 -4.19 18.18
N ARG A 419 10.63 -3.85 18.87
CA ARG A 419 11.98 -3.92 18.30
C ARG A 419 12.37 -5.38 18.02
N LEU A 420 13.11 -5.57 16.93
CA LEU A 420 13.71 -6.85 16.59
C LEU A 420 14.85 -7.14 17.57
N THR A 421 14.98 -8.39 17.98
CA THR A 421 16.15 -8.89 18.73
C THR A 421 17.35 -9.08 17.81
N LEU A 422 18.55 -9.23 18.39
CA LEU A 422 19.79 -9.42 17.62
C LEU A 422 19.71 -10.64 16.68
N GLU A 423 19.15 -11.75 17.16
CA GLU A 423 18.94 -12.95 16.36
C GLU A 423 17.91 -12.74 15.24
N GLU A 424 16.81 -12.04 15.54
CA GLU A 424 15.78 -11.72 14.55
C GLU A 424 16.32 -10.82 13.43
N MET A 425 17.16 -9.83 13.76
CA MET A 425 17.79 -8.95 12.77
C MET A 425 18.83 -9.67 11.92
N GLU A 426 19.67 -10.51 12.53
CA GLU A 426 20.63 -11.32 11.78
C GLU A 426 19.91 -12.27 10.81
N VAL A 427 18.80 -12.88 11.23
CA VAL A 427 18.00 -13.74 10.36
C VAL A 427 17.30 -12.94 9.26
N PHE A 428 16.76 -11.76 9.56
CA PHE A 428 16.14 -10.91 8.55
C PHE A 428 17.14 -10.50 7.47
N LEU A 429 18.29 -9.94 7.89
CA LEU A 429 19.33 -9.51 6.96
C LEU A 429 19.95 -10.67 6.19
N SER A 430 20.20 -11.82 6.83
CA SER A 430 20.87 -12.95 6.15
C SER A 430 19.94 -13.82 5.31
N GLN A 431 18.64 -13.88 5.61
CA GLN A 431 17.72 -14.83 4.96
C GLN A 431 16.64 -14.14 4.13
N ILE A 432 16.05 -13.04 4.61
CA ILE A 432 14.95 -12.34 3.91
C ILE A 432 15.51 -11.25 2.99
N CYS A 433 16.55 -10.53 3.43
CA CYS A 433 17.26 -9.57 2.57
C CYS A 433 18.27 -10.21 1.63
N ASP A 434 18.42 -11.54 1.61
CA ASP A 434 19.37 -12.26 0.75
C ASP A 434 19.28 -11.84 -0.74
N PRO A 435 18.08 -11.70 -1.36
CA PRO A 435 18.00 -11.23 -2.75
C PRO A 435 18.52 -9.81 -2.98
N LEU A 436 18.40 -8.94 -1.97
CA LEU A 436 18.86 -7.55 -2.01
C LEU A 436 20.34 -7.41 -1.64
N ILE A 437 20.94 -8.40 -0.99
CA ILE A 437 22.34 -8.40 -0.57
C ILE A 437 23.18 -9.22 -1.55
N ASN A 438 22.86 -10.49 -1.77
CA ASN A 438 23.68 -11.38 -2.62
C ASN A 438 23.24 -11.40 -4.10
N GLY A 439 22.04 -10.90 -4.42
CA GLY A 439 21.54 -10.86 -5.80
C GLY A 439 21.31 -12.25 -6.41
N LYS A 440 21.07 -12.33 -7.72
CA LYS A 440 21.15 -13.62 -8.43
C LYS A 440 22.62 -14.00 -8.48
N ASN A 441 23.02 -15.17 -7.97
CA ASN A 441 24.38 -15.74 -8.08
C ASN A 441 24.84 -16.01 -9.54
N SER A 442 24.21 -15.38 -10.53
CA SER A 442 24.61 -15.44 -11.94
C SER A 442 25.38 -14.17 -12.26
N GLY A 443 26.64 -14.32 -12.66
CA GLY A 443 27.54 -13.23 -13.07
C GLY A 443 27.10 -12.48 -14.33
N ILE A 444 25.88 -11.97 -14.32
CA ILE A 444 25.36 -10.99 -15.27
C ILE A 444 25.77 -9.64 -14.71
N ASP A 445 26.49 -8.84 -15.52
CA ASP A 445 26.86 -7.48 -15.18
C ASP A 445 25.60 -6.67 -14.84
N ILE A 446 25.37 -6.44 -13.54
CA ILE A 446 24.36 -5.50 -13.06
C ILE A 446 24.72 -4.13 -13.65
N ASP A 447 23.82 -3.53 -14.41
CA ASP A 447 24.01 -2.17 -14.93
C ASP A 447 24.03 -1.20 -13.75
N GLU A 448 25.14 -0.47 -13.60
CA GLU A 448 25.35 0.46 -12.49
C GLU A 448 24.43 1.70 -12.57
N ASN A 449 23.77 1.90 -13.71
CA ASN A 449 22.85 3.01 -13.96
C ASN A 449 21.38 2.59 -13.99
N ASP A 450 21.05 1.36 -13.61
CA ASP A 450 19.66 0.92 -13.48
C ASP A 450 19.00 1.64 -12.30
N GLU A 451 18.01 2.51 -12.60
CA GLU A 451 17.30 3.31 -11.61
C GLU A 451 16.59 2.41 -10.58
N ASP A 452 16.02 1.29 -11.03
CA ASP A 452 15.31 0.35 -10.14
C ASP A 452 16.29 -0.29 -9.14
N PHE A 453 17.48 -0.68 -9.60
CA PHE A 453 18.53 -1.22 -8.72
C PHE A 453 19.02 -0.18 -7.70
N ILE A 454 19.16 1.08 -8.11
CA ILE A 454 19.57 2.17 -7.22
C ILE A 454 18.50 2.39 -6.15
N ASP A 455 17.23 2.49 -6.55
CA ASP A 455 16.11 2.70 -5.63
C ASP A 455 15.98 1.56 -4.61
N GLU A 456 16.18 0.31 -5.02
CA GLU A 456 16.21 -0.85 -4.13
C GLU A 456 17.33 -0.78 -3.08
N GLN A 457 18.54 -0.41 -3.50
CA GLN A 457 19.68 -0.28 -2.59
C GLN A 457 19.53 0.92 -1.66
N LEU A 458 18.95 2.03 -2.15
CA LEU A 458 18.59 3.19 -1.33
C LEU A 458 17.48 2.85 -0.35
N LEU A 459 16.51 2.01 -0.71
CA LEU A 459 15.47 1.55 0.18
C LEU A 459 16.05 0.70 1.32
N LEU A 460 16.94 -0.25 1.01
CA LEU A 460 17.68 -1.01 2.02
C LEU A 460 18.51 -0.10 2.93
N SER A 461 19.16 0.90 2.35
CA SER A 461 19.94 1.92 3.06
C SER A 461 19.08 2.75 4.04
N ARG A 462 17.88 3.16 3.61
CA ARG A 462 16.89 3.82 4.48
C ARG A 462 16.38 2.90 5.59
N PHE A 463 16.12 1.63 5.26
CA PHE A 463 15.70 0.64 6.24
C PHE A 463 16.78 0.39 7.31
N ILE A 464 18.06 0.34 6.91
CA ILE A 464 19.19 0.28 7.85
C ILE A 464 19.10 1.48 8.81
N HIS A 465 18.97 2.71 8.32
CA HIS A 465 18.78 3.87 9.20
C HIS A 465 17.59 3.73 10.15
N PHE A 466 16.45 3.23 9.67
CA PHE A 466 15.24 3.02 10.47
C PHE A 466 15.44 1.98 11.58
N LEU A 467 16.04 0.83 11.24
CA LEU A 467 16.35 -0.25 12.18
C LEU A 467 17.30 0.20 13.30
N PHE A 468 18.17 1.15 12.96
CA PHE A 468 19.20 1.70 13.82
C PHE A 468 18.78 3.05 14.46
N LEU A 469 17.52 3.48 14.37
CA LEU A 469 17.09 4.75 14.96
C LEU A 469 17.39 4.83 16.47
N PRO A 470 18.17 5.82 16.92
CA PRO A 470 18.76 5.77 18.24
C PRO A 470 17.85 6.32 19.36
N GLN A 471 16.59 6.70 19.10
CA GLN A 471 15.79 7.53 20.01
C GLN A 471 15.36 6.93 21.37
N SER A 472 15.57 5.63 21.66
CA SER A 472 15.18 5.03 22.97
C SER A 472 16.29 4.35 23.76
N LEU A 473 17.57 4.45 23.35
CA LEU A 473 18.68 3.84 24.10
C LEU A 473 18.96 4.69 25.35
N GLN A 474 18.51 4.22 26.52
CA GLN A 474 18.76 4.86 27.83
C GLN A 474 19.82 4.11 28.67
N ASN A 475 20.20 2.89 28.27
CA ASN A 475 21.05 2.00 29.07
C ASN A 475 22.36 1.62 28.37
N SER A 476 23.47 1.63 29.11
CA SER A 476 24.82 1.28 28.63
C SER A 476 24.94 -0.13 28.04
N THR A 477 24.18 -1.11 28.56
CA THR A 477 24.14 -2.49 28.03
C THR A 477 23.46 -2.57 26.65
N GLN A 478 22.52 -1.67 26.37
CA GLN A 478 21.82 -1.64 25.08
C GLN A 478 22.70 -1.03 23.98
N LEU A 479 23.58 -0.09 24.32
CA LEU A 479 24.56 0.48 23.39
C LEU A 479 25.62 -0.55 22.94
N ASP A 480 26.02 -1.46 23.84
CA ASP A 480 26.97 -2.54 23.50
C ASP A 480 26.33 -3.55 22.53
N ASN A 481 25.07 -3.94 22.78
CA ASN A 481 24.30 -4.80 21.88
C ASN A 481 24.11 -4.15 20.50
N TYR A 482 23.91 -2.84 20.47
CA TYR A 482 23.78 -2.06 19.25
C TYR A 482 25.08 -2.01 18.44
N TYR A 483 26.24 -1.90 19.11
CA TYR A 483 27.54 -2.02 18.43
C TYR A 483 27.75 -3.43 17.85
N LEU A 484 27.37 -4.48 18.59
CA LEU A 484 27.45 -5.86 18.11
C LEU A 484 26.59 -6.04 16.84
N LEU A 485 25.38 -5.49 16.85
CA LEU A 485 24.48 -5.50 15.71
C LEU A 485 25.05 -4.78 14.49
N LEU A 486 25.63 -3.59 14.65
CA LEU A 486 26.33 -2.89 13.55
C LEU A 486 27.49 -3.73 12.99
N SER A 487 28.24 -4.42 13.86
CA SER A 487 29.33 -5.31 13.44
C SER A 487 28.83 -6.53 12.68
N SER A 488 27.73 -7.15 13.11
CA SER A 488 27.08 -8.26 12.40
C SER A 488 26.50 -7.81 11.06
N ALA A 489 25.81 -6.67 11.03
CA ALA A 489 25.26 -6.09 9.81
C ALA A 489 26.35 -5.79 8.76
N ARG A 490 27.48 -5.20 9.17
CA ARG A 490 28.64 -5.00 8.28
C ARG A 490 29.14 -6.32 7.70
N LYS A 491 29.23 -7.37 8.52
CA LYS A 491 29.69 -8.70 8.07
C LYS A 491 28.72 -9.31 7.05
N ILE A 492 27.41 -9.19 7.27
CA ILE A 492 26.41 -9.70 6.32
C ILE A 492 26.45 -8.88 5.02
N LEU A 493 26.45 -7.55 5.10
CA LEU A 493 26.45 -6.69 3.91
C LEU A 493 27.73 -6.82 3.08
N SER A 494 28.85 -7.23 3.69
CA SER A 494 30.10 -7.49 2.96
C SER A 494 30.01 -8.62 1.93
N SER A 495 29.03 -9.53 2.04
CA SER A 495 28.85 -10.59 1.03
C SER A 495 28.21 -10.09 -0.28
N GLY A 496 27.58 -8.91 -0.26
CA GLY A 496 26.85 -8.38 -1.42
C GLY A 496 27.73 -7.76 -2.52
N GLY A 497 29.02 -7.60 -2.27
CA GLY A 497 29.99 -7.11 -3.25
C GLY A 497 29.97 -5.59 -3.50
N PRO A 498 30.89 -5.11 -4.34
CA PRO A 498 31.25 -3.69 -4.41
C PRO A 498 30.12 -2.77 -4.89
N LYS A 499 29.32 -3.24 -5.88
CA LYS A 499 28.22 -2.45 -6.47
C LYS A 499 27.12 -2.10 -5.44
N ARG A 500 26.88 -2.96 -4.44
CA ARG A 500 25.84 -2.78 -3.39
C ARG A 500 26.39 -2.08 -2.15
N ILE A 501 27.64 -2.39 -1.79
CA ILE A 501 28.34 -1.82 -0.63
C ILE A 501 28.41 -0.28 -0.69
N ARG A 502 28.54 0.29 -1.90
CA ARG A 502 28.49 1.73 -2.16
C ARG A 502 27.31 2.46 -1.51
N TYR A 503 26.13 1.84 -1.47
CA TYR A 503 24.89 2.46 -1.00
C TYR A 503 24.57 2.15 0.47
N THR A 504 25.01 1.00 0.97
CA THR A 504 24.65 0.51 2.32
C THR A 504 25.67 0.88 3.40
N TYR A 505 26.98 0.93 3.07
CA TYR A 505 28.02 1.27 4.04
C TYR A 505 27.97 2.72 4.55
N PRO A 506 27.63 3.74 3.74
CA PRO A 506 27.46 5.09 4.27
C PRO A 506 26.48 5.15 5.45
N SER A 507 25.38 4.41 5.37
CA SER A 507 24.36 4.35 6.43
C SER A 507 24.90 3.74 7.71
N LEU A 508 25.66 2.64 7.60
CA LEU A 508 26.36 2.05 8.74
C LEU A 508 27.37 3.01 9.37
N VAL A 509 28.11 3.77 8.56
CA VAL A 509 29.06 4.77 9.04
C VAL A 509 28.32 5.87 9.80
N PHE A 510 27.25 6.42 9.24
CA PHE A 510 26.46 7.46 9.92
C PHE A 510 25.85 6.96 11.24
N GLU A 511 25.35 5.73 11.29
CA GLU A 511 24.81 5.16 12.52
C GLU A 511 25.89 4.87 13.56
N ALA A 512 27.08 4.42 13.14
CA ALA A 512 28.25 4.31 14.02
C ALA A 512 28.71 5.67 14.56
N LEU A 513 28.69 6.73 13.75
CA LEU A 513 29.03 8.09 14.17
C LEU A 513 28.00 8.69 15.14
N LYS A 514 26.70 8.41 14.96
CA LYS A 514 25.65 8.78 15.94
C LYS A 514 25.86 8.04 17.26
N LEU A 515 26.19 6.74 17.20
CA LEU A 515 26.50 5.93 18.37
C LEU A 515 27.70 6.49 19.14
N ALA A 516 28.76 6.92 18.45
CA ALA A 516 29.94 7.52 19.07
C ALA A 516 29.60 8.79 19.87
N LEU A 517 28.73 9.67 19.33
CA LEU A 517 28.27 10.87 20.03
C LEU A 517 27.44 10.52 21.28
N LYS A 518 26.62 9.47 21.21
CA LYS A 518 25.81 9.02 22.35
C LYS A 518 26.64 8.45 23.49
N TYR A 519 27.61 7.58 23.17
CA TYR A 519 28.57 7.12 24.17
C TYR A 519 29.32 8.29 24.83
N SER A 520 29.66 9.32 24.05
CA SER A 520 30.31 10.52 24.59
C SER A 520 29.38 11.39 25.43
N ALA A 521 28.07 11.42 25.15
CA ALA A 521 27.09 12.21 25.91
C ALA A 521 26.73 11.52 27.25
N GLU A 522 26.51 10.21 27.22
CA GLU A 522 26.17 9.41 28.41
C GLU A 522 27.36 9.27 29.36
N GLY A 523 28.58 9.09 28.85
CA GLY A 523 29.81 9.02 29.66
C GLY A 523 30.11 10.29 30.49
N ASP A 524 29.46 11.40 30.14
CA ASP A 524 29.62 12.70 30.80
C ASP A 524 28.48 13.04 31.78
N SER A 525 27.33 12.35 31.70
CA SER A 525 26.09 12.74 32.39
C SER A 525 25.56 11.74 33.44
N SER A 526 26.03 10.49 33.48
CA SER A 526 25.59 9.51 34.49
C SER A 526 26.56 9.39 35.69
N GLU A 527 25.99 9.30 36.91
CA GLU A 527 26.71 8.93 38.13
C GLU A 527 27.36 7.53 38.03
N ASP A 528 26.85 6.68 37.10
CA ASP A 528 27.47 5.45 36.62
C ASP A 528 28.32 5.72 35.36
N ARG A 529 29.55 6.20 35.54
CA ARG A 529 30.56 6.24 34.45
C ARG A 529 30.95 4.80 34.09
N ASP A 530 30.67 4.34 32.86
CA ASP A 530 31.38 3.17 32.34
C ASP A 530 32.86 3.55 32.17
N PRO A 531 33.80 2.99 32.96
CA PRO A 531 35.21 3.39 32.92
C PRO A 531 35.90 3.09 31.58
N LYS A 532 35.23 2.40 30.65
CA LYS A 532 35.77 2.02 29.34
C LYS A 532 35.08 2.75 28.18
N TRP A 533 34.23 3.74 28.43
CA TRP A 533 33.50 4.47 27.37
C TRP A 533 34.43 5.04 26.29
N GLU A 534 35.58 5.61 26.69
CA GLU A 534 36.59 6.14 25.75
C GLU A 534 37.15 5.05 24.83
N LYS A 535 37.50 3.88 25.39
CA LYS A 535 38.00 2.74 24.61
C LYS A 535 36.94 2.20 23.66
N LYS A 536 35.65 2.26 24.04
CA LYS A 536 34.53 1.89 23.17
C LYS A 536 34.35 2.90 22.03
N CYS A 537 34.38 4.20 22.32
CA CYS A 537 34.37 5.24 21.28
C CYS A 537 35.54 5.08 20.29
N GLN A 538 36.76 4.82 20.79
CA GLN A 538 37.93 4.56 19.93
C GLN A 538 37.72 3.33 19.05
N LYS A 539 37.14 2.24 19.58
CA LYS A 539 36.79 1.05 18.78
C LYS A 539 35.75 1.37 17.70
N ILE A 540 34.77 2.22 17.99
CA ILE A 540 33.78 2.66 16.99
C ILE A 540 34.47 3.46 15.86
N PHE A 541 35.39 4.37 16.18
CA PHE A 541 36.16 5.07 15.16
C PHE A 541 37.07 4.13 14.36
N GLN A 542 37.67 3.11 14.99
CA GLN A 542 38.40 2.06 14.28
C GLN A 542 37.49 1.26 13.35
N PHE A 543 36.26 0.93 13.78
CA PHE A 543 35.25 0.28 12.96
C PHE A 543 34.86 1.13 11.76
N VAL A 544 34.63 2.44 11.95
CA VAL A 544 34.34 3.39 10.88
C VAL A 544 35.51 3.44 9.89
N ASN A 545 36.74 3.57 10.39
CA ASN A 545 37.95 3.61 9.56
C ASN A 545 38.09 2.35 8.70
N GLN A 546 37.89 1.16 9.30
CA GLN A 546 37.92 -0.10 8.56
C GLN A 546 36.79 -0.22 7.54
N THR A 547 35.60 0.29 7.85
CA THR A 547 34.42 0.23 6.96
C THR A 547 34.62 1.12 5.74
N ILE A 548 35.11 2.36 5.93
CA ILE A 548 35.45 3.26 4.83
C ILE A 548 36.65 2.70 4.03
N GLY A 549 37.63 2.10 4.70
CA GLY A 549 38.76 1.44 4.04
C GLY A 549 38.36 0.25 3.18
N SER A 550 37.38 -0.56 3.61
CA SER A 550 36.78 -1.61 2.77
C SER A 550 36.05 -1.02 1.56
N LEU A 551 35.25 0.04 1.77
CA LEU A 551 34.54 0.74 0.69
C LEU A 551 35.52 1.27 -0.37
N MET A 552 36.64 1.84 0.07
CA MET A 552 37.68 2.37 -0.81
C MET A 552 38.32 1.30 -1.69
N LYS A 553 38.65 0.14 -1.12
CA LYS A 553 39.28 -0.97 -1.85
C LYS A 553 38.36 -1.62 -2.88
N GLU A 554 37.06 -1.65 -2.59
CA GLU A 554 36.11 -2.47 -3.34
C GLU A 554 35.32 -1.66 -4.38
N SER A 555 34.97 -0.40 -4.11
CA SER A 555 33.93 0.32 -4.87
C SER A 555 34.41 1.50 -5.72
N ASN A 556 35.72 1.82 -5.74
CA ASN A 556 36.30 2.97 -6.48
C ASN A 556 35.57 4.32 -6.28
N CYS A 557 34.89 4.51 -5.13
CA CYS A 557 34.09 5.70 -4.83
C CYS A 557 34.91 6.73 -4.02
N SER A 558 36.01 7.21 -4.60
CA SER A 558 37.02 8.03 -3.90
C SER A 558 36.44 9.33 -3.30
N GLU A 559 35.53 10.01 -4.01
CA GLU A 559 34.88 11.23 -3.51
C GLU A 559 33.97 10.97 -2.30
N LEU A 560 33.23 9.86 -2.31
CA LEU A 560 32.34 9.49 -1.21
C LEU A 560 33.16 9.13 0.04
N CYS A 561 34.21 8.32 -0.12
CA CYS A 561 35.13 7.96 0.96
C CYS A 561 35.75 9.21 1.59
N LEU A 562 36.20 10.16 0.78
CA LEU A 562 36.73 11.44 1.26
C LEU A 562 35.71 12.18 2.12
N LYS A 563 34.46 12.32 1.66
CA LYS A 563 33.39 12.99 2.43
C LYS A 563 33.10 12.26 3.75
N LEU A 564 33.07 10.93 3.75
CA LEU A 564 32.86 10.13 4.96
C LEU A 564 34.01 10.30 5.96
N PHE A 565 35.26 10.35 5.51
CA PHE A 565 36.41 10.63 6.38
C PHE A 565 36.34 12.03 7.00
N LEU A 566 36.00 13.05 6.21
CA LEU A 566 35.81 14.41 6.73
C LEU A 566 34.68 14.50 7.75
N GLN A 567 33.54 13.86 7.48
CA GLN A 567 32.43 13.81 8.43
C GLN A 567 32.80 13.07 9.72
N SER A 568 33.60 12.00 9.60
CA SER A 568 34.12 11.24 10.74
C SER A 568 35.08 12.09 11.59
N ALA A 569 35.92 12.92 10.95
CA ALA A 569 36.80 13.86 11.64
C ALA A 569 36.01 14.92 12.42
N GLN A 570 34.98 15.53 11.81
CA GLN A 570 34.10 16.47 12.50
C GLN A 570 33.35 15.83 13.66
N ASN A 571 32.90 14.59 13.49
CA ASN A 571 32.24 13.84 14.56
C ASN A 571 33.20 13.57 15.72
N ALA A 572 34.43 13.11 15.43
CA ALA A 572 35.48 12.91 16.42
C ALA A 572 35.77 14.20 17.21
N ALA A 573 35.86 15.34 16.54
CA ALA A 573 36.06 16.64 17.19
C ALA A 573 34.90 17.06 18.13
N LYS A 574 33.67 16.63 17.84
CA LYS A 574 32.49 16.87 18.69
C LYS A 574 32.44 15.94 19.91
N THR A 575 33.15 14.82 19.89
CA THR A 575 33.28 13.94 21.06
C THR A 575 34.22 14.53 22.10
N LYS A 576 34.01 14.14 23.37
CA LYS A 576 34.85 14.55 24.51
C LYS A 576 35.98 13.56 24.82
N VAL A 577 36.42 12.77 23.84
CA VAL A 577 37.49 11.79 24.03
C VAL A 577 38.85 12.50 24.09
N ASP A 578 39.73 12.10 25.01
CA ASP A 578 41.05 12.72 25.21
C ASP A 578 41.89 12.78 23.91
N ASN A 579 41.90 11.71 23.11
CA ASN A 579 42.65 11.62 21.85
C ASN A 579 41.86 12.09 20.61
N ARG A 580 40.82 12.93 20.79
CA ARG A 580 39.96 13.40 19.68
C ARG A 580 40.73 14.05 18.53
N GLU A 581 41.77 14.83 18.84
CA GLU A 581 42.53 15.56 17.83
C GLU A 581 43.38 14.64 16.96
N THR A 582 44.02 13.64 17.57
CA THR A 582 44.79 12.63 16.85
C THR A 582 43.89 11.81 15.92
N ILE A 583 42.71 11.41 16.40
CA ILE A 583 41.73 10.68 15.58
C ILE A 583 41.23 11.55 14.42
N ALA A 584 40.90 12.82 14.67
CA ALA A 584 40.50 13.75 13.63
C ALA A 584 41.62 14.00 12.60
N TYR A 585 42.86 14.16 13.06
CA TYR A 585 44.04 14.33 12.22
C TYR A 585 44.28 13.10 11.33
N GLU A 586 44.16 11.89 11.87
CA GLU A 586 44.28 10.65 11.10
C GLU A 586 43.23 10.57 9.98
N PHE A 587 41.97 10.88 10.28
CA PHE A 587 40.91 10.88 9.27
C PHE A 587 41.13 11.94 8.18
N ILE A 588 41.57 13.15 8.55
CA ILE A 588 41.89 14.20 7.58
C ILE A 588 43.11 13.83 6.74
N SER A 589 44.12 13.21 7.34
CA SER A 589 45.32 12.73 6.64
C SER A 589 44.95 11.68 5.59
N GLN A 590 44.07 10.73 5.93
CA GLN A 590 43.56 9.76 4.97
C GLN A 590 42.73 10.42 3.85
N ALA A 591 41.92 11.43 4.18
CA ALA A 591 41.20 12.21 3.17
C ALA A 591 42.15 12.94 2.21
N PHE A 592 43.27 13.47 2.71
CA PHE A 592 44.34 14.05 1.88
C PHE A 592 45.01 13.00 0.98
N SER A 593 45.32 11.81 1.50
CA SER A 593 45.88 10.73 0.67
C SER A 593 44.95 10.37 -0.49
N ILE A 594 43.65 10.24 -0.24
CA ILE A 594 42.65 9.98 -1.30
C ILE A 594 42.59 11.13 -2.30
N TYR A 595 42.61 12.38 -1.81
CA TYR A 595 42.62 13.55 -2.68
C TYR A 595 43.84 13.57 -3.62
N GLU A 596 45.03 13.20 -3.11
CA GLU A 596 46.28 13.25 -3.86
C GLU A 596 46.47 12.08 -4.83
N GLU A 597 46.01 10.88 -4.48
CA GLU A 597 46.25 9.66 -5.25
C GLU A 597 45.12 9.36 -6.25
N GLU A 598 43.86 9.63 -5.90
CA GLU A 598 42.70 9.06 -6.59
C GLU A 598 41.83 10.11 -7.30
N ILE A 599 41.78 11.35 -6.80
CA ILE A 599 40.92 12.40 -7.36
C ILE A 599 41.64 13.17 -8.48
N ASN A 600 41.41 12.73 -9.71
CA ASN A 600 42.06 13.29 -10.91
C ASN A 600 41.21 14.33 -11.66
N ASP A 601 39.88 14.38 -11.44
CA ASP A 601 39.02 15.33 -12.16
C ASP A 601 39.16 16.77 -11.61
N PHE A 602 39.44 17.72 -12.50
CA PHE A 602 39.69 19.11 -12.14
C PHE A 602 38.48 19.81 -11.52
N LYS A 603 37.24 19.39 -11.83
CA LYS A 603 36.03 19.98 -11.22
C LYS A 603 35.86 19.47 -9.79
N SER A 604 35.99 18.16 -9.58
CA SER A 604 35.91 17.57 -8.24
C SER A 604 37.07 17.95 -7.33
N GLN A 605 38.28 18.18 -7.87
CA GLN A 605 39.46 18.59 -7.10
C GLN A 605 39.24 19.86 -6.28
N LEU A 606 38.74 20.94 -6.91
CA LEU A 606 38.49 22.18 -6.18
C LEU A 606 37.45 21.97 -5.06
N PHE A 607 36.35 21.30 -5.38
CA PHE A 607 35.27 21.07 -4.41
C PHE A 607 35.73 20.22 -3.22
N CYS A 608 36.45 19.12 -3.47
CA CYS A 608 36.99 18.27 -2.42
C CYS A 608 38.00 19.01 -1.55
N LEU A 609 38.89 19.82 -2.15
CA LEU A 609 39.86 20.61 -1.39
C LEU A 609 39.17 21.69 -0.53
N LEU A 610 38.14 22.35 -1.05
CA LEU A 610 37.36 23.32 -0.28
C LEU A 610 36.62 22.66 0.90
N LEU A 611 36.11 21.43 0.72
CA LEU A 611 35.53 20.66 1.81
C LEU A 611 36.58 20.33 2.87
N ILE A 612 37.78 19.87 2.49
CA ILE A 612 38.87 19.62 3.44
C ILE A 612 39.22 20.88 4.23
N ILE A 613 39.43 22.02 3.54
CA ILE A 613 39.73 23.31 4.18
C ILE A 613 38.63 23.71 5.17
N SER A 614 37.37 23.53 4.78
CA SER A 614 36.22 23.88 5.62
C SER A 614 36.16 23.00 6.88
N THR A 615 36.39 21.69 6.73
CA THR A 615 36.45 20.76 7.86
C THR A 615 37.61 21.09 8.81
N VAL A 616 38.80 21.36 8.27
CA VAL A 616 39.97 21.78 9.07
C VAL A 616 39.72 23.08 9.83
N LYS A 617 38.91 23.99 9.27
CA LYS A 617 38.52 25.24 9.93
C LYS A 617 37.50 25.05 11.05
N GLU A 618 36.57 24.11 10.89
CA GLU A 618 35.52 23.84 11.88
C GLU A 618 36.07 23.15 13.14
N ILE A 619 37.12 22.33 12.98
CA ILE A 619 37.75 21.62 14.09
C ILE A 619 38.69 22.56 14.85
N LYS A 620 38.44 22.71 16.15
CA LYS A 620 39.34 23.42 17.07
C LYS A 620 40.47 22.48 17.48
N PHE A 621 41.68 22.74 16.99
CA PHE A 621 42.89 22.06 17.42
C PHE A 621 43.57 22.87 18.53
N GLU A 622 43.78 22.26 19.70
CA GLU A 622 44.56 22.83 20.80
C GLU A 622 46.06 22.56 20.60
N ILE A 623 46.43 21.45 19.94
CA ILE A 623 47.81 21.09 19.64
C ILE A 623 48.25 21.67 18.28
N GLU A 624 49.09 22.69 18.32
CA GLU A 624 49.59 23.38 17.12
C GLU A 624 50.41 22.45 16.19
N ASP A 625 51.09 21.45 16.74
CA ASP A 625 51.88 20.45 15.99
C ASP A 625 51.01 19.62 15.02
N ASN A 626 49.74 19.38 15.34
CA ASN A 626 48.80 18.68 14.46
C ASN A 626 48.16 19.65 13.44
N TYR A 627 48.00 20.91 13.80
CA TYR A 627 47.27 21.88 12.98
C TYR A 627 48.12 22.50 11.88
N SER A 628 49.36 22.88 12.20
CA SER A 628 50.29 23.54 11.28
C SER A 628 50.59 22.73 10.00
N PRO A 629 50.79 21.40 10.05
CA PRO A 629 50.95 20.57 8.85
C PRO A 629 49.71 20.61 7.94
N LEU A 630 48.50 20.55 8.51
CA LEU A 630 47.25 20.58 7.75
C LEU A 630 47.05 21.92 7.02
N LYS A 631 47.36 23.04 7.68
CA LYS A 631 47.32 24.38 7.04
C LYS A 631 48.27 24.42 5.84
N SER A 632 49.51 23.97 6.04
CA SER A 632 50.54 23.95 5.00
C SER A 632 50.14 23.06 3.83
N GLN A 633 49.59 21.88 4.10
CA GLN A 633 49.11 20.94 3.08
C GLN A 633 47.95 21.52 2.25
N CYS A 634 46.99 22.21 2.89
CA CYS A 634 45.90 22.90 2.20
C CYS A 634 46.44 23.92 1.18
N CYS A 635 47.39 24.76 1.59
CA CYS A 635 48.00 25.76 0.71
C CYS A 635 48.82 25.14 -0.41
N LEU A 636 49.54 24.04 -0.13
CA LEU A 636 50.36 23.34 -1.10
C LEU A 636 49.49 22.66 -2.17
N ASN A 637 48.44 21.97 -1.76
CA ASN A 637 47.50 21.32 -2.69
C ASN A 637 46.65 22.33 -3.46
N GLY A 638 46.29 23.47 -2.86
CA GLY A 638 45.67 24.59 -3.58
C GLY A 638 46.56 25.16 -4.68
N ALA A 639 47.88 25.21 -4.45
CA ALA A 639 48.85 25.67 -5.44
C ALA A 639 49.14 24.67 -6.57
N LYS A 640 48.85 23.38 -6.36
CA LYS A 640 49.02 22.30 -7.35
C LYS A 640 47.86 22.20 -8.35
N LEU A 641 46.72 22.87 -8.11
CA LEU A 641 45.56 22.82 -9.00
C LEU A 641 45.92 23.29 -10.42
N VAL A 642 45.25 22.76 -11.45
CA VAL A 642 45.61 23.05 -12.85
C VAL A 642 45.16 24.46 -13.28
N LYS A 643 43.94 24.87 -12.90
CA LYS A 643 43.36 26.15 -13.31
C LYS A 643 43.79 27.27 -12.37
N LYS A 644 44.29 28.38 -12.93
CA LYS A 644 44.71 29.56 -12.16
C LYS A 644 43.57 30.17 -11.33
N SER A 645 42.34 30.17 -11.85
CA SER A 645 41.15 30.62 -11.10
C SER A 645 40.92 29.78 -9.84
N ASP A 646 41.06 28.47 -9.97
CA ASP A 646 40.76 27.51 -8.91
C ASP A 646 41.89 27.48 -7.88
N GLN A 647 43.15 27.65 -8.33
CA GLN A 647 44.30 27.90 -7.46
C GLN A 647 44.06 29.11 -6.54
N ILE A 648 43.63 30.25 -7.11
CA ILE A 648 43.38 31.47 -6.32
C ILE A 648 42.27 31.22 -5.32
N ARG A 649 41.13 30.66 -5.74
CA ARG A 649 39.99 30.39 -4.84
C ARG A 649 40.37 29.44 -3.71
N ALA A 650 41.10 28.36 -3.99
CA ALA A 650 41.56 27.42 -2.98
C ALA A 650 42.57 28.04 -2.01
N ILE A 651 43.55 28.80 -2.50
CA ILE A 651 44.55 29.46 -1.65
C ILE A 651 43.91 30.56 -0.79
N LEU A 652 42.97 31.33 -1.34
CA LEU A 652 42.20 32.31 -0.57
C LEU A 652 41.38 31.64 0.53
N ALA A 653 40.71 30.52 0.24
CA ALA A 653 39.99 29.76 1.26
C ALA A 653 40.95 29.22 2.35
N ALA A 654 42.09 28.63 1.95
CA ALA A 654 43.11 28.13 2.88
C ALA A 654 43.74 29.25 3.72
N SER A 655 43.82 30.47 3.17
CA SER A 655 44.34 31.64 3.89
C SER A 655 43.54 31.91 5.17
N LEU A 656 42.24 31.61 5.19
CA LEU A 656 41.38 31.82 6.36
C LEU A 656 41.69 30.87 7.54
N LEU A 657 42.52 29.85 7.35
CA LEU A 657 43.01 28.97 8.42
C LEU A 657 44.10 29.66 9.29
N PHE A 658 44.71 30.72 8.77
CA PHE A 658 45.74 31.53 9.47
C PHE A 658 45.13 32.71 10.24
N VAL A 659 43.80 32.70 10.40
CA VAL A 659 43.03 33.77 11.03
C VAL A 659 42.34 33.20 12.26
N ASP A 660 42.71 33.72 13.43
CA ASP A 660 42.00 33.40 14.66
C ASP A 660 40.92 34.47 14.90
N TYR A 661 39.67 34.03 14.79
CA TYR A 661 38.51 34.90 14.95
C TYR A 661 38.19 35.20 16.42
N GLU A 662 38.60 34.35 17.36
CA GLU A 662 38.31 34.46 18.79
C GLU A 662 39.30 35.43 19.46
N ASN A 663 40.59 35.29 19.15
CA ASN A 663 41.63 36.18 19.66
C ASN A 663 41.87 37.41 18.76
N ASN A 664 41.19 37.47 17.62
CA ASN A 664 41.28 38.54 16.62
C ASN A 664 42.72 38.77 16.11
N THR A 665 43.50 37.69 15.94
CA THR A 665 44.89 37.70 15.50
C THR A 665 45.05 37.15 14.08
N ILE A 666 46.08 37.63 13.38
CA ILE A 666 46.47 37.20 12.03
C ILE A 666 47.89 36.63 12.08
N GLU A 667 48.09 35.44 11.52
CA GLU A 667 49.42 34.87 11.32
C GLU A 667 50.08 35.43 10.05
N SER A 668 51.42 35.58 10.06
CA SER A 668 52.18 36.18 8.95
C SER A 668 52.05 35.40 7.62
N ASP A 669 51.73 34.11 7.68
CA ASP A 669 51.57 33.24 6.52
C ASP A 669 50.32 33.59 5.69
N LEU A 670 49.30 34.20 6.29
CA LEU A 670 48.13 34.74 5.58
C LEU A 670 48.57 35.67 4.44
N MET A 671 49.44 36.63 4.75
CA MET A 671 49.92 37.61 3.78
C MET A 671 50.79 36.98 2.69
N LYS A 672 51.50 35.89 2.99
CA LYS A 672 52.24 35.13 1.97
C LYS A 672 51.29 34.45 0.99
N CYS A 673 50.19 33.85 1.47
CA CYS A 673 49.17 33.24 0.64
C CYS A 673 48.47 34.25 -0.28
N ILE A 674 48.12 35.42 0.26
CA ILE A 674 47.46 36.49 -0.50
C ILE A 674 48.41 37.08 -1.56
N LYS A 675 49.66 37.39 -1.20
CA LYS A 675 50.67 37.88 -2.17
C LYS A 675 50.93 36.85 -3.28
N LYS A 676 50.87 35.56 -2.95
CA LYS A 676 50.94 34.47 -3.95
C LYS A 676 49.72 34.48 -4.88
N CYS A 677 48.50 34.66 -4.37
CA CYS A 677 47.29 34.78 -5.21
C CYS A 677 47.39 35.95 -6.18
N TYR A 678 47.82 37.11 -5.69
CA TYR A 678 48.04 38.30 -6.51
C TYR A 678 49.04 38.06 -7.65
N LYS A 679 50.16 37.37 -7.36
CA LYS A 679 51.16 36.99 -8.37
C LYS A 679 50.62 35.97 -9.38
N ILE A 680 49.76 35.04 -8.97
CA ILE A 680 49.11 34.09 -9.89
C ILE A 680 48.16 34.85 -10.82
N ALA A 681 47.35 35.78 -10.28
CA ALA A 681 46.43 36.62 -11.04
C ALA A 681 47.16 37.53 -12.04
N SER A 682 48.29 38.14 -11.66
CA SER A 682 49.09 38.97 -12.58
C SER A 682 49.66 38.20 -13.77
N ASN A 683 49.84 36.89 -13.63
CA ASN A 683 50.37 36.03 -14.70
C ASN A 683 49.26 35.47 -15.62
N VAL A 684 47.99 35.87 -15.45
CA VAL A 684 46.88 35.50 -16.33
C VAL A 684 46.93 36.40 -17.57
N LEU A 685 46.90 35.81 -18.77
CA LEU A 685 46.97 36.53 -20.05
C LEU A 685 45.62 37.12 -20.47
N ASP A 686 44.52 36.45 -20.08
CA ASP A 686 43.17 36.91 -20.32
C ASP A 686 42.82 38.05 -19.35
N ILE A 687 42.65 39.24 -19.90
CA ILE A 687 42.41 40.48 -19.14
C ILE A 687 41.05 40.43 -18.44
N GLU A 688 40.02 39.83 -19.06
CA GLU A 688 38.68 39.74 -18.47
C GLU A 688 38.70 38.82 -17.24
N LEU A 689 39.30 37.63 -17.37
CA LEU A 689 39.49 36.70 -16.25
C LEU A 689 40.42 37.28 -15.18
N GLN A 690 41.47 38.01 -15.57
CA GLN A 690 42.37 38.67 -14.63
C GLN A 690 41.65 39.72 -13.78
N LEU A 691 40.83 40.58 -14.40
CA LEU A 691 40.00 41.57 -13.71
C LEU A 691 39.02 40.89 -12.74
N GLN A 692 38.36 39.82 -13.18
CA GLN A 692 37.49 39.03 -12.31
C GLN A 692 38.23 38.54 -11.06
N LEU A 693 39.41 37.94 -11.24
CA LEU A 693 40.20 37.38 -10.14
C LEU A 693 40.72 38.47 -9.19
N TYR A 694 41.05 39.66 -9.69
CA TYR A 694 41.42 40.79 -8.84
C TYR A 694 40.25 41.28 -7.98
N VAL A 695 39.03 41.32 -8.54
CA VAL A 695 37.82 41.65 -7.77
C VAL A 695 37.51 40.57 -6.73
N GLU A 696 37.69 39.29 -7.06
CA GLU A 696 37.54 38.18 -6.08
C GLU A 696 38.55 38.30 -4.92
N ILE A 697 39.83 38.58 -5.22
CA ILE A 697 40.87 38.82 -4.19
C ILE A 697 40.53 40.06 -3.34
N LEU A 698 40.10 41.16 -3.97
CA LEU A 698 39.71 42.39 -3.27
C LEU A 698 38.52 42.14 -2.33
N SER A 699 37.55 41.35 -2.77
CA SER A 699 36.40 40.95 -1.94
C SER A 699 36.86 40.18 -0.70
N HIS A 700 37.80 39.25 -0.87
CA HIS A 700 38.38 38.49 0.24
C HIS A 700 39.15 39.38 1.22
N LEU A 701 39.96 40.31 0.72
CA LEU A 701 40.68 41.28 1.56
C LEU A 701 39.71 42.17 2.34
N THR A 702 38.59 42.52 1.74
CA THR A 702 37.55 43.35 2.37
C THR A 702 36.98 42.69 3.63
N LEU A 703 36.86 41.35 3.65
CA LEU A 703 36.48 40.59 4.86
C LEU A 703 37.52 40.71 5.98
N LEU A 704 38.80 40.77 5.61
CA LEU A 704 39.92 40.84 6.55
C LEU A 704 40.18 42.26 7.08
N LEU A 705 39.48 43.28 6.57
CA LEU A 705 39.59 44.67 7.05
C LEU A 705 39.11 44.86 8.50
N ARG A 706 38.47 43.87 9.13
CA ARG A 706 38.09 43.93 10.55
C ARG A 706 39.29 43.90 11.49
N PHE A 707 40.43 43.40 11.02
CA PHE A 707 41.63 43.22 11.82
C PHE A 707 42.56 44.45 11.82
N ASN A 708 42.25 45.49 11.02
CA ASN A 708 43.01 46.75 10.90
C ASN A 708 44.52 46.57 10.63
N ASP A 709 44.88 45.57 9.82
CA ASP A 709 46.26 45.33 9.40
C ASP A 709 46.65 46.30 8.26
N LYS A 710 47.78 47.01 8.44
CA LYS A 710 48.28 48.00 7.47
C LYS A 710 48.68 47.37 6.14
N ASP A 711 49.22 46.16 6.14
CA ASP A 711 49.67 45.48 4.92
C ASP A 711 48.46 45.07 4.05
N ILE A 712 47.33 44.75 4.68
CA ILE A 712 46.06 44.43 3.99
C ILE A 712 45.47 45.70 3.37
N GLU A 713 45.44 46.81 4.10
CA GLU A 713 44.96 48.10 3.59
C GLU A 713 45.78 48.58 2.39
N GLU A 714 47.11 48.44 2.45
CA GLU A 714 47.99 48.83 1.35
C GLU A 714 47.78 47.95 0.10
N LEU A 715 47.61 46.65 0.27
CA LEU A 715 47.32 45.74 -0.84
C LEU A 715 45.93 46.02 -1.47
N CYS A 716 44.93 46.38 -0.67
CA CYS A 716 43.64 46.83 -1.17
C CYS A 716 43.77 48.07 -2.07
N ARG A 717 44.56 49.09 -1.66
CA ARG A 717 44.79 50.28 -2.49
C ARG A 717 45.46 49.93 -3.81
N GLN A 718 46.50 49.09 -3.77
CA GLN A 718 47.23 48.65 -4.97
C GLN A 718 46.31 47.87 -5.95
N LEU A 719 45.41 47.04 -5.43
CA LEU A 719 44.45 46.30 -6.26
C LEU A 719 43.40 47.22 -6.88
N VAL A 720 42.87 48.19 -6.14
CA VAL A 720 41.90 49.16 -6.64
C VAL A 720 42.50 50.00 -7.77
N GLU A 721 43.73 50.52 -7.58
CA GLU A 721 44.43 51.28 -8.64
C GLU A 721 44.57 50.46 -9.92
N LYS A 722 44.96 49.18 -9.81
CA LYS A 722 45.10 48.29 -10.97
C LYS A 722 43.78 47.95 -11.65
N ILE A 723 42.72 47.70 -10.89
CA ILE A 723 41.39 47.43 -11.45
C ILE A 723 40.86 48.68 -12.16
N ASP A 724 41.02 49.87 -11.59
CA ASP A 724 40.60 51.14 -12.18
C ASP A 724 41.39 51.50 -13.45
N GLU A 725 42.66 51.10 -13.55
CA GLU A 725 43.47 51.25 -14.76
C GLU A 725 43.01 50.28 -15.86
N GLN A 726 42.90 48.99 -15.55
CA GLN A 726 42.58 47.95 -16.53
C GLN A 726 41.10 47.95 -16.97
N SER A 727 40.18 48.42 -16.12
CA SER A 727 38.76 48.54 -16.43
C SER A 727 38.43 49.62 -17.47
N LYS A 728 39.38 50.54 -17.74
CA LYS A 728 39.25 51.54 -18.81
C LYS A 728 39.43 50.94 -20.20
N GLU A 729 40.19 49.84 -20.31
CA GLU A 729 40.50 49.18 -21.58
C GLU A 729 39.55 48.02 -21.88
N THR A 730 39.10 47.29 -20.85
CA THR A 730 38.16 46.17 -20.97
C THR A 730 37.02 46.33 -19.97
N ALA A 731 35.78 46.35 -20.46
CA ALA A 731 34.60 46.49 -19.61
C ALA A 731 34.40 45.24 -18.73
N LEU A 732 34.09 45.44 -17.44
CA LEU A 732 33.71 44.36 -16.53
C LEU A 732 32.31 43.83 -16.88
N SER A 733 32.09 42.53 -16.65
CA SER A 733 30.73 41.99 -16.68
C SER A 733 29.85 42.62 -15.59
N GLU A 734 28.54 42.71 -15.85
CA GLU A 734 27.59 43.44 -14.99
C GLU A 734 27.62 42.97 -13.53
N LEU A 735 27.78 41.65 -13.31
CA LEU A 735 27.85 41.06 -11.96
C LEU A 735 29.12 41.48 -11.22
N ILE A 736 30.27 41.42 -11.89
CA ILE A 736 31.58 41.74 -11.29
C ILE A 736 31.65 43.25 -11.03
N GLN A 737 31.08 44.08 -11.91
CA GLN A 737 31.00 45.52 -11.71
C GLN A 737 30.18 45.89 -10.47
N ARG A 738 29.05 45.20 -10.23
CA ARG A 738 28.28 45.38 -9.00
C ARG A 738 29.08 44.96 -7.76
N GLN A 739 29.75 43.81 -7.79
CA GLN A 739 30.62 43.37 -6.68
C GLN A 739 31.72 44.38 -6.38
N TYR A 740 32.38 44.90 -7.42
CA TYR A 740 33.41 45.92 -7.29
C TYR A 740 32.86 47.21 -6.67
N SER A 741 31.71 47.70 -7.14
CA SER A 741 31.08 48.91 -6.60
C SER A 741 30.74 48.79 -5.10
N ASN A 742 30.29 47.61 -4.66
CA ASN A 742 30.01 47.33 -3.26
C ASN A 742 31.30 47.32 -2.42
N ASN A 743 32.36 46.67 -2.90
CA ASN A 743 33.65 46.65 -2.23
C ASN A 743 34.23 48.06 -2.07
N ILE A 744 34.14 48.89 -3.12
CA ILE A 744 34.58 50.29 -3.09
C ILE A 744 33.77 51.11 -2.09
N SER A 745 32.44 50.94 -2.05
CA SER A 745 31.59 51.62 -1.07
C SER A 745 32.02 51.32 0.38
N LEU A 746 32.35 50.05 0.66
CA LEU A 746 32.82 49.63 1.98
C LEU A 746 34.23 50.16 2.32
N LEU A 747 35.14 50.15 1.34
CA LEU A 747 36.48 50.73 1.47
C LEU A 747 36.45 52.25 1.70
N LYS A 748 35.51 52.95 1.04
CA LYS A 748 35.25 54.38 1.26
C LYS A 748 34.71 54.64 2.66
N HIS A 749 33.77 53.83 3.16
CA HIS A 749 33.27 53.94 4.53
C HIS A 749 34.36 53.74 5.60
N LYS A 750 35.40 52.94 5.31
CA LYS A 750 36.55 52.74 6.19
C LYS A 750 37.71 53.73 5.95
N ASN A 751 37.56 54.75 5.11
CA ASN A 751 38.60 55.74 4.75
C ASN A 751 39.88 55.14 4.14
N ILE A 752 39.82 53.95 3.54
CA ILE A 752 41.01 53.28 2.96
C ILE A 752 41.29 53.76 1.54
N VAL A 753 40.23 54.09 0.79
CA VAL A 753 40.28 54.66 -0.56
C VAL A 753 39.62 56.05 -0.50
N LYS A 754 40.23 57.05 -1.15
CA LYS A 754 39.72 58.43 -1.16
C LYS A 754 38.31 58.47 -1.75
N SER A 755 37.44 59.29 -1.17
CA SER A 755 36.21 59.70 -1.84
C SER A 755 36.59 60.48 -3.09
N SER A 756 36.35 59.90 -4.26
CA SER A 756 36.22 60.70 -5.47
C SER A 756 34.97 61.57 -5.30
N ASP A 757 35.20 62.86 -5.07
CA ASP A 757 34.21 63.93 -5.26
C ASP A 757 33.82 64.04 -6.74
#